data_AF-A0A0M8SX31-F1
#
_entry.id   AF-A0A0M8SX31-F1
#
_cell.length_a   1.000
_cell.length_b   1.000
_cell.length_c   1.000
_cell.angle_alpha   90.00
_cell.angle_beta   90.00
_cell.angle_gamma   90.00
#
_symmetry.space_group_name_H-M   'P 1'
#
loop_
_entity.id
_entity.type
_entity.pdbx_description
1 polymer ?
#
loop_
_entity_poly.entity_id
_entity_poly.type
_entity_poly.pdbx_seq_one_letter_code
_entity_poly.pdbx_strand_id
1 'polypeptide(L)'
;MAPRLTVVVPLYNVEEYIGACLASLAEQTMPDLEVVLVDDGSTDQGPRIAQEFTERDPRFRLIRQENAGLGAARNAGVREAHPGGEFLTFVDSDDVVPPGAYARMLAELDASGSDFATGNVLRLRAGGALEQSPMFREPMEKARRATHVTRDWILLGDRIACNKVFRRAFWDEHAFAFPTGVLYEDIAVVLPAHFLARSVDVVEEPVYHWRDRDGSITTRRAVPQGIRDRAAAVTTVSRFLAERSDAAGAAETAGAAAGGAGAAGAKAGAEAAEAKRRYDAHALSGDLWLFIEALPDGDAAFHEAFLEHAGAFAATVEPDVFATLPLHLRVKWQLIRERRLPELLALLADEKKDRDTFHVRGRLRPRAHHPAVREPLPPSATALAPADLPVHAHLTEAVWRDGLLHLTGYAYVRNAPGGRPRLGWLRAGRRLVPLRLRPAPGEEATARSGRSLHRYDRAGFEAVIDPRALAAKAGKYAKPAKAGKKADPGRMTWKLEAVVIGAGRPRRGPMRLVGPPAPPAVAYTDEGTRVVPVLSGNKLELRTERVAAVLTRQSAVEGAVRLEVKILGPAGPVVLRLTEWRTKETREYALRGSAGTRTADVPLSAFRGGDDIWGVQLVTEGRPLTVAARSDAPDGCYPLPGGRELCAGPNPSGDLVLTDRAVQPVVTAADWAASGELTLAGTFPEPTGAAHELVLRHSGHQEEAVVPLERADDGGFRAVLDPSAVGGVGGTVPLAEGRWYPYLRVPGERDPEAYRPLRLGSPLHHSFPRQQTLLGRDVTLQRRHHDRLALESGSPLPVTVRGAYGQRLQRERYAALRARTADELRPAVLYSSFDGRQFSDSPRAVHRELASRGADIEHLWVVRDQQAAVPEGVRPVALHSAEWHEALARSRWIVTNTHLPQWFERAEGQCVVQTWHGTPLKRVGRDLAGTPHADAAYMASMERRSAQWSVLVSPNSFSTPVLRRAFAYGGEVLECGSPRNDLLYAPDRAKVAAAVREELAIPEGRRVVLYAPTWREDRPRKAGRYAADLPLDLEQAREALGDDHVLLVRRHYLVGGSVPDTAFVRDVSRYPDVAELLLISDVLVTDYSSIMFDFAQTGRPMFFHTHDLAHYRDTLRGFCFDFEHRAPGPLIPDSAGIVAALRDPEFTAAGHRDAYQRFREAFCDLDDGNAAAGVVDRMLAHGQPHEGEQA
;
A
#
# COMPACT_ATOMS: atom_id res chain seq x y z
N MET A 1 -46.44 18.58 16.49
CA MET A 1 -46.04 19.33 15.28
C MET A 1 -45.78 18.30 14.19
N ALA A 2 -46.12 18.59 12.93
CA ALA A 2 -45.80 17.66 11.84
C ALA A 2 -44.27 17.53 11.71
N PRO A 3 -43.72 16.32 11.51
CA PRO A 3 -42.29 16.14 11.26
C PRO A 3 -41.95 16.82 9.92
N ARG A 4 -40.77 17.40 9.84
CA ARG A 4 -40.28 18.08 8.65
C ARG A 4 -39.59 17.11 7.69
N LEU A 5 -38.87 16.13 8.23
CA LEU A 5 -38.18 15.08 7.48
C LEU A 5 -38.73 13.70 7.86
N THR A 6 -39.05 12.89 6.85
CA THR A 6 -39.31 11.46 7.01
C THR A 6 -38.06 10.65 6.65
N VAL A 7 -37.57 9.83 7.57
CA VAL A 7 -36.47 8.87 7.36
C VAL A 7 -37.06 7.48 7.19
N VAL A 8 -36.89 6.86 6.01
CA VAL A 8 -37.35 5.49 5.75
C VAL A 8 -36.19 4.51 5.94
N VAL A 9 -36.40 3.50 6.79
CA VAL A 9 -35.40 2.49 7.16
C VAL A 9 -35.92 1.08 6.87
N PRO A 10 -35.55 0.47 5.73
CA PRO A 10 -35.87 -0.93 5.47
C PRO A 10 -35.02 -1.86 6.33
N LEU A 11 -35.65 -2.88 6.91
CA LEU A 11 -35.08 -3.83 7.86
C LEU A 11 -35.29 -5.27 7.35
N TYR A 12 -34.21 -6.02 7.16
CA TYR A 12 -34.27 -7.45 6.86
C TYR A 12 -32.99 -8.18 7.32
N ASN A 13 -33.10 -9.02 8.35
CA ASN A 13 -32.02 -9.89 8.85
C ASN A 13 -30.68 -9.16 9.12
N VAL A 14 -30.71 -8.14 9.99
CA VAL A 14 -29.56 -7.29 10.34
C VAL A 14 -29.49 -6.96 11.85
N GLU A 15 -29.86 -7.92 12.72
CA GLU A 15 -29.87 -7.77 14.18
C GLU A 15 -28.56 -7.22 14.76
N GLU A 16 -27.42 -7.57 14.18
CA GLU A 16 -26.10 -7.15 14.66
C GLU A 16 -25.87 -5.63 14.51
N TYR A 17 -26.48 -4.99 13.51
CA TYR A 17 -26.15 -3.61 13.11
C TYR A 17 -27.26 -2.61 13.36
N ILE A 18 -28.52 -3.06 13.36
CA ILE A 18 -29.70 -2.18 13.44
C ILE A 18 -29.67 -1.27 14.68
N GLY A 19 -29.17 -1.75 15.82
CA GLY A 19 -29.09 -0.94 17.05
C GLY A 19 -28.25 0.33 16.87
N ALA A 20 -27.10 0.24 16.19
CA ALA A 20 -26.24 1.38 15.92
C ALA A 20 -26.87 2.35 14.90
N CYS A 21 -27.55 1.82 13.88
CA CYS A 21 -28.31 2.63 12.92
C CYS A 21 -29.37 3.48 13.64
N LEU A 22 -30.24 2.86 14.44
CA LEU A 22 -31.33 3.56 15.13
C LEU A 22 -30.83 4.56 16.18
N ALA A 23 -29.77 4.22 16.91
CA ALA A 23 -29.12 5.16 17.83
C ALA A 23 -28.64 6.43 17.09
N SER A 24 -28.01 6.27 15.92
CA SER A 24 -27.51 7.40 15.11
C SER A 24 -28.61 8.32 14.58
N LEU A 25 -29.81 7.77 14.34
CA LEU A 25 -31.00 8.54 13.95
C LEU A 25 -31.61 9.26 15.15
N ALA A 26 -31.66 8.61 16.32
CA ALA A 26 -32.14 9.21 17.54
C ALA A 26 -31.26 10.40 17.99
N GLU A 27 -29.96 10.33 17.75
CA GLU A 27 -28.95 11.35 18.07
C GLU A 27 -28.90 12.54 17.09
N GLN A 28 -29.72 12.55 16.04
CA GLN A 28 -29.75 13.67 15.11
C GLN A 28 -30.14 14.98 15.82
N THR A 29 -29.43 16.06 15.49
CA THR A 29 -29.55 17.35 16.19
C THR A 29 -30.85 18.11 15.87
N MET A 30 -31.59 17.68 14.84
CA MET A 30 -32.89 18.23 14.49
C MET A 30 -34.02 17.35 15.07
N PRO A 31 -34.92 17.90 15.90
CA PRO A 31 -35.96 17.11 16.56
C PRO A 31 -37.21 16.88 15.69
N ASP A 32 -37.37 17.64 14.60
CA ASP A 32 -38.51 17.63 13.68
C ASP A 32 -38.37 16.58 12.58
N LEU A 33 -38.10 15.34 12.97
CA LEU A 33 -38.07 14.18 12.08
C LEU A 33 -38.96 13.05 12.58
N GLU A 34 -39.38 12.19 11.65
CA GLU A 34 -39.93 10.87 11.95
C GLU A 34 -39.07 9.77 11.31
N VAL A 35 -39.08 8.58 11.89
CA VAL A 35 -38.39 7.40 11.38
C VAL A 35 -39.41 6.29 11.13
N VAL A 36 -39.58 5.91 9.87
CA VAL A 36 -40.47 4.83 9.43
C VAL A 36 -39.63 3.59 9.17
N LEU A 37 -39.66 2.66 10.13
CA LEU A 37 -39.00 1.36 10.07
C LEU A 37 -39.91 0.36 9.35
N VAL A 38 -39.42 -0.26 8.29
CA VAL A 38 -40.17 -1.26 7.52
C VAL A 38 -39.45 -2.61 7.60
N ASP A 39 -39.97 -3.51 8.43
CA ASP A 39 -39.53 -4.90 8.53
C ASP A 39 -40.09 -5.71 7.37
N ASP A 40 -39.20 -6.19 6.50
CA ASP A 40 -39.50 -6.95 5.29
C ASP A 40 -39.45 -8.46 5.55
N GLY A 41 -40.08 -8.89 6.65
CA GLY A 41 -40.20 -10.29 7.03
C GLY A 41 -38.93 -10.90 7.64
N SER A 42 -38.24 -10.17 8.51
CA SER A 42 -37.02 -10.67 9.17
C SER A 42 -37.29 -11.90 10.04
N THR A 43 -36.31 -12.81 10.11
CA THR A 43 -36.34 -14.04 10.93
C THR A 43 -35.38 -14.01 12.11
N ASP A 44 -34.68 -12.90 12.32
CA ASP A 44 -33.74 -12.65 13.42
C ASP A 44 -34.35 -11.76 14.52
N GLN A 45 -33.55 -11.26 15.46
CA GLN A 45 -34.01 -10.37 16.54
C GLN A 45 -34.14 -8.90 16.12
N GLY A 46 -33.89 -8.55 14.85
CA GLY A 46 -33.96 -7.17 14.35
C GLY A 46 -35.30 -6.47 14.63
N PRO A 47 -36.47 -7.10 14.36
CA PRO A 47 -37.77 -6.50 14.62
C PRO A 47 -38.07 -6.25 16.10
N ARG A 48 -37.45 -7.03 17.00
CA ARG A 48 -37.55 -6.83 18.44
C ARG A 48 -36.77 -5.57 18.84
N ILE A 49 -35.53 -5.42 18.37
CA ILE A 49 -34.70 -4.23 18.63
C ILE A 49 -35.41 -2.98 18.11
N ALA A 50 -35.97 -3.03 16.89
CA ALA A 50 -36.75 -1.95 16.32
C ALA A 50 -37.96 -1.54 17.19
N GLN A 51 -38.68 -2.53 17.74
CA GLN A 51 -39.81 -2.31 18.64
C GLN A 51 -39.39 -1.64 19.96
N GLU A 52 -38.25 -2.01 20.53
CA GLU A 52 -37.72 -1.37 21.75
C GLU A 52 -37.41 0.13 21.52
N PHE A 53 -37.05 0.54 20.29
CA PHE A 53 -36.86 1.95 19.94
C PHE A 53 -38.17 2.72 19.79
N THR A 54 -39.23 2.12 19.20
CA THR A 54 -40.54 2.79 19.07
C THR A 54 -41.19 3.05 20.42
N GLU A 55 -40.92 2.20 21.42
CA GLU A 55 -41.39 2.38 22.79
C GLU A 55 -40.65 3.50 23.54
N ARG A 56 -39.39 3.76 23.17
CA ARG A 56 -38.53 4.74 23.83
C ARG A 56 -38.55 6.13 23.19
N ASP A 57 -38.77 6.20 21.88
CA ASP A 57 -38.74 7.44 21.12
C ASP A 57 -39.96 7.53 20.18
N PRO A 58 -40.90 8.46 20.45
CA PRO A 58 -42.15 8.55 19.69
C PRO A 58 -41.95 8.99 18.24
N ARG A 59 -40.74 9.37 17.83
CA ARG A 59 -40.41 9.66 16.43
C ARG A 59 -40.32 8.38 15.58
N PHE A 60 -40.14 7.21 16.20
CA PHE A 60 -39.97 5.94 15.51
C PHE A 60 -41.30 5.19 15.38
N ARG A 61 -41.55 4.64 14.19
CA ARG A 61 -42.71 3.77 13.93
C ARG A 61 -42.27 2.54 13.14
N LEU A 62 -42.70 1.37 13.61
CA LEU A 62 -42.41 0.08 12.98
C LEU A 62 -43.62 -0.42 12.18
N ILE A 63 -43.36 -0.87 10.96
CA ILE A 63 -44.31 -1.45 10.02
C ILE A 63 -43.76 -2.80 9.61
N ARG A 64 -44.62 -3.81 9.53
CA ARG A 64 -44.24 -5.17 9.15
C ARG A 64 -44.96 -5.59 7.88
N GLN A 65 -44.23 -6.22 6.97
CA GLN A 65 -44.76 -6.81 5.74
C GLN A 65 -44.13 -8.18 5.49
N GLU A 66 -44.72 -8.96 4.58
CA GLU A 66 -44.05 -10.16 4.03
C GLU A 66 -42.87 -9.73 3.16
N ASN A 67 -41.81 -10.58 3.10
CA ASN A 67 -40.61 -10.27 2.34
C ASN A 67 -40.92 -10.06 0.86
N ALA A 68 -40.70 -8.82 0.40
CA ALA A 68 -40.90 -8.40 -0.99
C ALA A 68 -39.66 -7.68 -1.57
N GLY A 69 -38.57 -7.60 -0.81
CA GLY A 69 -37.30 -7.00 -1.18
C GLY A 69 -37.17 -5.52 -0.82
N LEU A 70 -35.92 -5.04 -0.84
CA LEU A 70 -35.50 -3.71 -0.39
C LEU A 70 -36.30 -2.55 -1.01
N GLY A 71 -36.51 -2.58 -2.33
CA GLY A 71 -37.30 -1.56 -3.03
C GLY A 71 -38.77 -1.52 -2.60
N ALA A 72 -39.37 -2.70 -2.33
CA ALA A 72 -40.75 -2.77 -1.85
C ALA A 72 -40.89 -2.18 -0.44
N ALA A 73 -39.94 -2.49 0.44
CA ALA A 73 -39.88 -1.95 1.80
C ALA A 73 -39.70 -0.42 1.81
N ARG A 74 -38.80 0.12 0.97
CA ARG A 74 -38.65 1.58 0.81
C ARG A 74 -39.94 2.23 0.32
N ASN A 75 -40.60 1.66 -0.69
CA ASN A 75 -41.88 2.17 -1.19
C ASN A 75 -43.00 2.13 -0.14
N ALA A 76 -43.03 1.08 0.70
CA ALA A 76 -43.97 1.01 1.83
C ALA A 76 -43.71 2.13 2.82
N GLY A 77 -42.45 2.40 3.17
CA GLY A 77 -42.10 3.52 4.02
C GLY A 77 -42.52 4.89 3.46
N VAL A 78 -42.38 5.10 2.14
CA VAL A 78 -42.84 6.34 1.49
C VAL A 78 -44.36 6.50 1.55
N ARG A 79 -45.13 5.42 1.37
CA ARG A 79 -46.60 5.47 1.48
C ARG A 79 -47.05 5.82 2.89
N GLU A 80 -46.28 5.37 3.87
CA GLU A 80 -46.59 5.53 5.29
C GLU A 80 -46.08 6.86 5.84
N ALA A 81 -45.14 7.52 5.16
CA ALA A 81 -44.62 8.84 5.51
C ALA A 81 -45.75 9.84 5.84
N HIS A 82 -45.53 10.64 6.88
CA HIS A 82 -46.50 11.62 7.35
C HIS A 82 -46.91 12.57 6.22
N PRO A 83 -48.22 12.78 5.97
CA PRO A 83 -48.69 13.60 4.83
C PRO A 83 -48.20 15.05 4.83
N GLY A 84 -47.88 15.58 6.02
CA GLY A 84 -47.30 16.92 6.21
C GLY A 84 -45.77 16.99 6.18
N GLY A 85 -45.07 15.89 5.89
CA GLY A 85 -43.61 15.86 5.79
C GLY A 85 -43.12 16.62 4.54
N GLU A 86 -42.21 17.58 4.72
CA GLU A 86 -41.68 18.40 3.63
C GLU A 86 -40.58 17.67 2.84
N PHE A 87 -39.81 16.81 3.52
CA PHE A 87 -38.67 16.11 2.96
C PHE A 87 -38.70 14.60 3.26
N LEU A 88 -37.97 13.84 2.44
CA LEU A 88 -37.86 12.39 2.49
C LEU A 88 -36.39 11.96 2.35
N THR A 89 -35.95 10.98 3.13
CA THR A 89 -34.63 10.34 3.01
C THR A 89 -34.71 8.85 3.31
N PHE A 90 -33.65 8.12 2.97
CA PHE A 90 -33.56 6.67 3.11
C PHE A 90 -32.26 6.31 3.84
N VAL A 91 -32.30 5.29 4.70
CA VAL A 91 -31.11 4.81 5.41
C VAL A 91 -31.12 3.29 5.41
N ASP A 92 -30.02 2.67 5.01
CA ASP A 92 -29.88 1.23 5.09
C ASP A 92 -29.61 0.82 6.55
N SER A 93 -30.29 -0.24 7.00
CA SER A 93 -30.36 -0.62 8.42
C SER A 93 -29.04 -1.12 9.03
N ASP A 94 -28.01 -1.33 8.22
CA ASP A 94 -26.66 -1.69 8.63
C ASP A 94 -25.69 -0.50 8.72
N ASP A 95 -26.12 0.69 8.31
CA ASP A 95 -25.29 1.89 8.22
C ASP A 95 -25.50 2.87 9.38
N VAL A 96 -24.72 3.96 9.41
CA VAL A 96 -24.76 4.98 10.47
C VAL A 96 -24.83 6.37 9.87
N VAL A 97 -25.66 7.25 10.44
CA VAL A 97 -25.79 8.65 10.03
C VAL A 97 -25.03 9.55 11.02
N PRO A 98 -24.05 10.37 10.58
CA PRO A 98 -23.31 11.27 11.46
C PRO A 98 -24.23 12.32 12.14
N PRO A 99 -23.91 12.76 13.37
CA PRO A 99 -24.67 13.83 14.02
C PRO A 99 -24.74 15.10 13.18
N GLY A 100 -25.94 15.65 13.02
CA GLY A 100 -26.19 16.91 12.30
C GLY A 100 -26.15 16.82 10.78
N ALA A 101 -26.08 15.62 10.21
CA ALA A 101 -26.11 15.39 8.76
C ALA A 101 -27.38 15.99 8.13
N TYR A 102 -28.56 15.64 8.63
CA TYR A 102 -29.82 16.11 8.06
C TYR A 102 -30.06 17.61 8.28
N ALA A 103 -29.70 18.15 9.45
CA ALA A 103 -29.81 19.58 9.71
C ALA A 103 -28.99 20.40 8.68
N ARG A 104 -27.80 19.93 8.32
CA ARG A 104 -26.96 20.56 7.29
C ARG A 104 -27.60 20.46 5.90
N MET A 105 -28.05 19.27 5.51
CA MET A 105 -28.65 19.06 4.19
C MET A 105 -29.93 19.87 3.99
N LEU A 106 -30.78 19.95 5.02
CA LEU A 106 -31.99 20.77 4.99
C LEU A 106 -31.68 22.27 4.93
N ALA A 107 -30.66 22.74 5.68
CA ALA A 107 -30.25 24.14 5.62
C ALA A 107 -29.78 24.55 4.22
N GLU A 108 -29.08 23.67 3.50
CA GLU A 108 -28.72 23.90 2.09
C GLU A 108 -29.97 23.96 1.19
N LEU A 109 -30.90 23.03 1.35
CA LEU A 109 -32.15 22.99 0.58
C LEU A 109 -33.06 24.20 0.82
N ASP A 110 -33.06 24.74 2.03
CA ASP A 110 -33.78 25.96 2.37
C ASP A 110 -33.15 27.18 1.72
N ALA A 111 -31.82 27.24 1.74
CA ALA A 111 -31.08 28.36 1.18
C ALA A 111 -31.13 28.40 -0.36
N SER A 112 -31.19 27.23 -1.01
CA SER A 112 -31.10 27.09 -2.46
C SER A 112 -32.47 26.96 -3.14
N GLY A 113 -33.46 26.38 -2.47
CA GLY A 113 -34.70 25.93 -3.10
C GLY A 113 -34.53 24.72 -4.02
N SER A 114 -33.39 24.02 -3.97
CA SER A 114 -33.11 22.81 -4.75
C SER A 114 -34.10 21.69 -4.44
N ASP A 115 -34.23 20.76 -5.38
CA ASP A 115 -35.19 19.66 -5.27
C ASP A 115 -34.68 18.53 -4.37
N PHE A 116 -33.36 18.34 -4.30
CA PHE A 116 -32.72 17.47 -3.32
C PHE A 116 -31.28 17.86 -3.05
N ALA A 117 -30.75 17.41 -1.91
CA ALA A 117 -29.35 17.53 -1.53
C ALA A 117 -28.70 16.14 -1.50
N THR A 118 -27.41 16.09 -1.81
CA THR A 118 -26.56 14.90 -1.70
C THR A 118 -25.29 15.24 -0.91
N GLY A 119 -24.75 14.29 -0.17
CA GLY A 119 -23.54 14.53 0.63
C GLY A 119 -22.51 13.41 0.58
N ASN A 120 -21.37 13.68 1.22
CA ASN A 120 -20.22 12.79 1.20
C ASN A 120 -20.44 11.53 2.05
N VAL A 121 -19.77 10.45 1.64
CA VAL A 121 -19.91 9.12 2.25
C VAL A 121 -18.55 8.58 2.65
N LEU A 122 -18.45 8.15 3.91
CA LEU A 122 -17.28 7.43 4.42
C LEU A 122 -17.60 5.94 4.56
N ARG A 123 -16.59 5.10 4.38
CA ARG A 123 -16.63 3.66 4.63
C ARG A 123 -16.31 3.40 6.09
N LEU A 124 -17.22 2.75 6.81
CA LEU A 124 -17.04 2.28 8.18
C LEU A 124 -16.47 0.86 8.15
N ARG A 125 -15.19 0.73 8.48
CA ARG A 125 -14.47 -0.56 8.51
C ARG A 125 -14.82 -1.35 9.77
N ALA A 126 -14.60 -2.67 9.74
CA ALA A 126 -14.82 -3.56 10.89
C ALA A 126 -14.13 -3.07 12.19
N GLY A 127 -12.94 -2.47 12.07
CA GLY A 127 -12.21 -1.87 13.21
C GLY A 127 -12.67 -0.47 13.64
N GLY A 128 -13.82 0.01 13.16
CA GLY A 128 -14.38 1.34 13.49
C GLY A 128 -13.74 2.52 12.73
N ALA A 129 -12.70 2.30 11.94
CA ALA A 129 -12.06 3.35 11.15
C ALA A 129 -12.97 3.85 10.02
N LEU A 130 -12.98 5.18 9.82
CA LEU A 130 -13.71 5.84 8.74
C LEU A 130 -12.75 6.22 7.60
N GLU A 131 -13.08 5.81 6.37
CA GLU A 131 -12.26 6.09 5.20
C GLU A 131 -13.09 6.72 4.06
N GLN A 132 -12.51 7.66 3.30
CA GLN A 132 -13.19 8.25 2.15
C GLN A 132 -13.60 7.19 1.12
N SER A 133 -14.90 7.09 0.84
CA SER A 133 -15.41 6.18 -0.19
C SER A 133 -14.85 6.57 -1.57
N PRO A 134 -14.25 5.62 -2.33
CA PRO A 134 -13.71 5.91 -3.65
C PRO A 134 -14.75 6.46 -4.64
N MET A 135 -16.00 6.00 -4.53
CA MET A 135 -17.11 6.44 -5.39
C MET A 135 -17.45 7.92 -5.20
N PHE A 136 -17.33 8.42 -3.96
CA PHE A 136 -17.75 9.78 -3.59
C PHE A 136 -16.58 10.74 -3.44
N ARG A 137 -15.33 10.27 -3.56
CA ARG A 137 -14.13 11.10 -3.39
C ARG A 137 -14.12 12.31 -4.32
N GLU A 138 -14.36 12.12 -5.61
CA GLU A 138 -14.36 13.22 -6.57
C GLU A 138 -15.72 13.94 -6.64
N PRO A 139 -16.88 13.24 -6.68
CA PRO A 139 -18.18 13.93 -6.69
C PRO A 139 -18.37 14.88 -5.51
N MET A 140 -17.94 14.47 -4.31
CA MET A 140 -18.15 15.18 -3.05
C MET A 140 -16.90 15.94 -2.58
N GLU A 141 -15.89 16.13 -3.45
CA GLU A 141 -14.67 16.86 -3.11
C GLU A 141 -14.93 18.33 -2.74
N LYS A 142 -16.00 18.92 -3.31
CA LYS A 142 -16.32 20.35 -3.18
C LYS A 142 -17.82 20.58 -3.09
N ALA A 143 -18.21 21.46 -2.18
CA ALA A 143 -19.60 21.91 -2.09
C ALA A 143 -20.07 22.64 -3.37
N ARG A 144 -21.30 22.37 -3.79
CA ARG A 144 -21.93 23.00 -4.97
C ARG A 144 -23.40 23.26 -4.68
N ARG A 145 -23.77 24.52 -4.54
CA ARG A 145 -25.17 24.93 -4.34
C ARG A 145 -25.87 25.14 -5.68
N ALA A 146 -27.12 24.70 -5.78
CA ALA A 146 -27.99 24.84 -6.94
C ALA A 146 -27.32 24.45 -8.27
N THR A 147 -26.60 23.32 -8.28
CA THR A 147 -25.98 22.74 -9.48
C THR A 147 -26.95 21.82 -10.23
N HIS A 148 -26.50 21.17 -11.30
CA HIS A 148 -27.28 20.20 -12.08
C HIS A 148 -26.34 19.17 -12.72
N VAL A 149 -26.78 17.94 -12.96
CA VAL A 149 -25.94 16.85 -13.52
C VAL A 149 -25.34 17.20 -14.89
N THR A 150 -26.05 17.97 -15.72
CA THR A 150 -25.53 18.42 -17.02
C THR A 150 -24.53 19.58 -16.92
N ARG A 151 -24.50 20.29 -15.79
CA ARG A 151 -23.48 21.31 -15.46
C ARG A 151 -22.26 20.69 -14.81
N ASP A 152 -22.44 19.58 -14.08
CA ASP A 152 -21.36 18.79 -13.49
C ASP A 152 -21.60 17.28 -13.64
N TRP A 153 -21.07 16.73 -14.73
CA TRP A 153 -21.24 15.32 -15.10
C TRP A 153 -20.62 14.33 -14.09
N ILE A 154 -19.82 14.81 -13.14
CA ILE A 154 -19.28 13.97 -12.07
C ILE A 154 -20.39 13.36 -11.19
N LEU A 155 -21.55 14.02 -11.15
CA LEU A 155 -22.72 13.58 -10.39
C LEU A 155 -23.36 12.31 -10.96
N LEU A 156 -23.00 11.87 -12.17
CA LEU A 156 -23.40 10.54 -12.65
C LEU A 156 -22.86 9.40 -11.75
N GLY A 157 -21.76 9.64 -11.03
CA GLY A 157 -21.25 8.69 -10.05
C GLY A 157 -22.06 8.60 -8.75
N ASP A 158 -22.94 9.57 -8.49
CA ASP A 158 -23.75 9.64 -7.28
C ASP A 158 -25.12 8.96 -7.47
N ARG A 159 -25.13 7.65 -7.33
CA ARG A 159 -26.24 6.78 -7.76
C ARG A 159 -26.95 6.00 -6.65
N ILE A 160 -26.66 6.31 -5.39
CA ILE A 160 -27.28 5.67 -4.21
C ILE A 160 -28.36 6.56 -3.61
N ALA A 161 -29.38 5.99 -2.96
CA ALA A 161 -30.44 6.81 -2.36
C ALA A 161 -30.09 7.33 -0.95
N CYS A 162 -29.24 6.61 -0.22
CA CYS A 162 -29.09 6.80 1.23
C CYS A 162 -28.30 8.05 1.65
N ASN A 163 -27.52 8.66 0.76
CA ASN A 163 -26.81 9.91 1.02
C ASN A 163 -27.61 11.17 0.60
N LYS A 164 -28.93 11.07 0.44
CA LYS A 164 -29.78 12.13 -0.13
C LYS A 164 -30.96 12.52 0.75
N VAL A 165 -31.37 13.78 0.65
CA VAL A 165 -32.62 14.30 1.19
C VAL A 165 -33.39 14.95 0.05
N PHE A 166 -34.60 14.45 -0.24
CA PHE A 166 -35.47 14.90 -1.32
C PHE A 166 -36.59 15.79 -0.79
N ARG A 167 -36.98 16.84 -1.52
CA ARG A 167 -38.29 17.48 -1.30
C ARG A 167 -39.40 16.51 -1.66
N ARG A 168 -40.37 16.36 -0.77
CA ARG A 168 -41.50 15.45 -0.97
C ARG A 168 -42.33 15.83 -2.19
N ALA A 169 -42.57 17.13 -2.40
CA ALA A 169 -43.31 17.61 -3.58
C ALA A 169 -42.64 17.20 -4.90
N PHE A 170 -41.31 17.28 -4.99
CA PHE A 170 -40.56 16.82 -6.17
C PHE A 170 -40.65 15.30 -6.34
N TRP A 171 -40.60 14.55 -5.23
CA TRP A 171 -40.75 13.10 -5.25
C TRP A 171 -42.12 12.67 -5.81
N ASP A 172 -43.18 13.31 -5.33
CA ASP A 172 -44.55 13.02 -5.74
C ASP A 172 -44.86 13.52 -7.15
N GLU A 173 -44.35 14.68 -7.56
CA GLU A 173 -44.51 15.26 -8.91
C GLU A 173 -44.04 14.29 -10.00
N HIS A 174 -42.93 13.61 -9.78
CA HIS A 174 -42.36 12.65 -10.72
C HIS A 174 -42.71 11.20 -10.42
N ALA A 175 -43.60 10.96 -9.45
CA ALA A 175 -44.07 9.64 -9.06
C ALA A 175 -42.94 8.62 -8.86
N PHE A 176 -41.87 9.02 -8.16
CA PHE A 176 -40.74 8.13 -7.93
C PHE A 176 -41.15 6.92 -7.08
N ALA A 177 -40.76 5.74 -7.53
CA ALA A 177 -40.92 4.48 -6.82
C ALA A 177 -39.75 3.55 -7.16
N PHE A 178 -39.22 2.87 -6.15
CA PHE A 178 -38.15 1.89 -6.34
C PHE A 178 -38.70 0.63 -7.04
N PRO A 179 -38.02 0.11 -8.07
CA PRO A 179 -38.36 -1.19 -8.64
C PRO A 179 -38.35 -2.31 -7.59
N THR A 180 -39.32 -3.23 -7.65
CA THR A 180 -39.47 -4.35 -6.72
C THR A 180 -38.86 -5.64 -7.29
N GLY A 181 -38.28 -6.49 -6.45
CA GLY A 181 -37.76 -7.80 -6.86
C GLY A 181 -36.45 -7.78 -7.68
N VAL A 182 -35.72 -6.65 -7.70
CA VAL A 182 -34.44 -6.50 -8.41
C VAL A 182 -33.37 -5.91 -7.49
N LEU A 183 -32.11 -6.24 -7.74
CA LEU A 183 -30.96 -5.59 -7.10
C LEU A 183 -30.63 -4.24 -7.78
N TYR A 184 -30.02 -3.32 -7.03
CA TYR A 184 -29.55 -2.01 -7.52
C TYR A 184 -30.66 -1.06 -7.98
N GLU A 185 -31.80 -1.16 -7.31
CA GLU A 185 -33.01 -0.37 -7.54
C GLU A 185 -32.79 1.14 -7.41
N ASP A 186 -31.80 1.57 -6.62
CA ASP A 186 -31.41 2.99 -6.47
C ASP A 186 -31.13 3.67 -7.81
N ILE A 187 -30.42 2.99 -8.71
CA ILE A 187 -29.95 3.57 -9.97
C ILE A 187 -31.12 4.02 -10.84
N ALA A 188 -32.19 3.22 -10.84
CA ALA A 188 -33.40 3.47 -11.61
C ALA A 188 -34.21 4.67 -11.10
N VAL A 189 -33.94 5.15 -9.89
CA VAL A 189 -34.62 6.31 -9.29
C VAL A 189 -33.69 7.53 -9.25
N VAL A 190 -32.49 7.36 -8.70
CA VAL A 190 -31.57 8.45 -8.37
C VAL A 190 -31.02 9.13 -9.61
N LEU A 191 -30.66 8.39 -10.65
CA LEU A 191 -30.16 9.02 -11.87
C LEU A 191 -31.25 9.77 -12.64
N PRO A 192 -32.45 9.22 -12.87
CA PRO A 192 -33.57 10.01 -13.37
C PRO A 192 -33.86 11.25 -12.52
N ALA A 193 -33.82 11.14 -11.18
CA ALA A 193 -34.01 12.29 -10.29
C ALA A 193 -32.97 13.39 -10.52
N HIS A 194 -31.69 13.05 -10.72
CA HIS A 194 -30.65 14.03 -11.08
C HIS A 194 -30.94 14.79 -12.38
N PHE A 195 -31.59 14.16 -13.36
CA PHE A 195 -31.94 14.77 -14.65
C PHE A 195 -33.30 15.50 -14.64
N LEU A 196 -34.20 15.14 -13.73
CA LEU A 196 -35.52 15.77 -13.57
C LEU A 196 -35.48 16.98 -12.63
N ALA A 197 -34.57 16.99 -11.66
CA ALA A 197 -34.41 18.10 -10.74
C ALA A 197 -34.06 19.40 -11.46
N ARG A 198 -34.65 20.51 -11.01
CA ARG A 198 -34.32 21.87 -11.43
C ARG A 198 -32.91 22.24 -10.95
N SER A 199 -32.60 21.90 -9.71
CA SER A 199 -31.26 21.97 -9.16
C SER A 199 -31.03 21.01 -8.00
N VAL A 200 -29.75 20.71 -7.75
CA VAL A 200 -29.26 19.82 -6.70
C VAL A 200 -28.20 20.54 -5.87
N ASP A 201 -28.16 20.30 -4.56
CA ASP A 201 -27.08 20.75 -3.70
C ASP A 201 -26.12 19.60 -3.37
N VAL A 202 -24.82 19.89 -3.42
CA VAL A 202 -23.74 18.96 -3.05
C VAL A 202 -23.07 19.46 -1.78
N VAL A 203 -23.06 18.61 -0.76
CA VAL A 203 -22.43 18.83 0.54
C VAL A 203 -21.10 18.08 0.59
N GLU A 204 -19.99 18.75 0.92
CA GLU A 204 -18.66 18.14 0.95
C GLU A 204 -18.38 17.36 2.24
N GLU A 205 -19.07 17.72 3.32
CA GLU A 205 -18.97 17.05 4.60
C GLU A 205 -19.60 15.64 4.56
N PRO A 206 -19.05 14.68 5.32
CA PRO A 206 -19.66 13.38 5.51
C PRO A 206 -21.08 13.50 6.09
N VAL A 207 -22.06 12.92 5.39
CA VAL A 207 -23.47 12.81 5.82
C VAL A 207 -23.90 11.35 6.01
N TYR A 208 -23.04 10.40 5.67
CA TYR A 208 -23.37 8.98 5.71
C TYR A 208 -22.12 8.11 5.95
N HIS A 209 -22.24 7.12 6.84
CA HIS A 209 -21.21 6.12 7.11
C HIS A 209 -21.69 4.76 6.61
N TRP A 210 -21.16 4.34 5.46
CA TRP A 210 -21.46 3.06 4.82
C TRP A 210 -20.60 1.95 5.42
N ARG A 211 -21.22 1.02 6.12
CA ARG A 211 -20.57 -0.15 6.72
C ARG A 211 -20.12 -1.17 5.69
N ASP A 212 -18.87 -1.60 5.81
CA ASP A 212 -18.38 -2.77 5.09
C ASP A 212 -18.68 -4.03 5.93
N ARG A 213 -19.57 -4.89 5.43
CA ARG A 213 -19.90 -6.19 6.04
C ARG A 213 -19.71 -7.36 5.09
N ASP A 214 -19.47 -8.53 5.68
CA ASP A 214 -19.34 -9.79 4.95
C ASP A 214 -20.67 -10.22 4.33
N GLY A 215 -20.62 -10.74 3.10
CA GLY A 215 -21.82 -11.18 2.37
C GLY A 215 -22.64 -10.05 1.72
N SER A 216 -22.22 -8.78 1.83
CA SER A 216 -22.86 -7.67 1.12
C SER A 216 -22.92 -7.95 -0.39
N ILE A 217 -24.05 -7.61 -1.01
CA ILE A 217 -24.26 -7.73 -2.47
C ILE A 217 -23.14 -7.05 -3.28
N THR A 218 -22.52 -6.01 -2.71
CA THR A 218 -21.41 -5.26 -3.34
C THR A 218 -20.08 -6.03 -3.41
N THR A 219 -19.93 -7.09 -2.61
CA THR A 219 -18.72 -7.93 -2.51
C THR A 219 -18.79 -9.19 -3.39
N ARG A 220 -19.98 -9.76 -3.61
CA ARG A 220 -20.21 -10.94 -4.47
C ARG A 220 -20.51 -10.53 -5.92
N ARG A 221 -19.45 -10.22 -6.69
CA ARG A 221 -19.57 -9.64 -8.05
C ARG A 221 -19.81 -10.67 -9.16
N ALA A 222 -19.36 -11.91 -8.98
CA ALA A 222 -19.46 -12.99 -9.98
C ALA A 222 -20.76 -13.81 -9.83
N VAL A 223 -21.90 -13.14 -9.63
CA VAL A 223 -23.22 -13.78 -9.47
C VAL A 223 -24.09 -13.46 -10.69
N PRO A 224 -24.66 -14.46 -11.39
CA PRO A 224 -25.47 -14.23 -12.59
C PRO A 224 -26.59 -13.23 -12.39
N GLN A 225 -27.34 -13.31 -11.28
CA GLN A 225 -28.39 -12.35 -10.96
C GLN A 225 -27.87 -10.93 -10.81
N GLY A 226 -26.69 -10.74 -10.22
CA GLY A 226 -26.09 -9.42 -10.04
C GLY A 226 -25.83 -8.71 -11.36
N ILE A 227 -25.33 -9.40 -12.38
CA ILE A 227 -25.12 -8.77 -13.69
C ILE A 227 -26.45 -8.54 -14.43
N ARG A 228 -27.42 -9.45 -14.32
CA ARG A 228 -28.78 -9.27 -14.88
C ARG A 228 -29.43 -7.98 -14.40
N ASP A 229 -29.51 -7.83 -13.09
CA ASP A 229 -30.22 -6.73 -12.45
C ASP A 229 -29.47 -5.42 -12.68
N ARG A 230 -28.13 -5.44 -12.62
CA ARG A 230 -27.32 -4.25 -12.95
C ARG A 230 -27.52 -3.80 -14.39
N ALA A 231 -27.46 -4.70 -15.35
CA ALA A 231 -27.65 -4.39 -16.76
C ALA A 231 -29.07 -3.86 -17.03
N ALA A 232 -30.08 -4.44 -16.40
CA ALA A 232 -31.46 -3.97 -16.47
C ALA A 232 -31.59 -2.53 -15.92
N ALA A 233 -31.04 -2.26 -14.73
CA ALA A 233 -31.06 -0.94 -14.12
C ALA A 233 -30.42 0.12 -15.02
N VAL A 234 -29.22 -0.14 -15.57
CA VAL A 234 -28.57 0.84 -16.44
C VAL A 234 -29.29 1.02 -17.78
N THR A 235 -29.87 -0.04 -18.32
CA THR A 235 -30.68 0.00 -19.55
C THR A 235 -31.92 0.86 -19.36
N THR A 236 -32.60 0.75 -18.22
CA THR A 236 -33.79 1.56 -17.90
C THR A 236 -33.48 3.05 -17.91
N VAL A 237 -32.37 3.48 -17.30
CA VAL A 237 -31.97 4.89 -17.31
C VAL A 237 -31.57 5.36 -18.71
N SER A 238 -30.85 4.53 -19.48
CA SER A 238 -30.48 4.87 -20.87
C SER A 238 -31.72 5.04 -21.76
N ARG A 239 -32.72 4.17 -21.59
CA ARG A 239 -34.01 4.27 -22.28
C ARG A 239 -34.77 5.54 -21.89
N PHE A 240 -34.84 5.85 -20.60
CA PHE A 240 -35.45 7.09 -20.10
C PHE A 240 -34.85 8.34 -20.77
N LEU A 241 -33.51 8.40 -20.91
CA LEU A 241 -32.84 9.51 -21.58
C LEU A 241 -33.10 9.53 -23.10
N ALA A 242 -33.21 8.36 -23.73
CA ALA A 242 -33.57 8.25 -25.15
C ALA A 242 -34.99 8.78 -25.41
N GLU A 243 -35.97 8.35 -24.62
CA GLU A 243 -37.38 8.77 -24.75
C GLU A 243 -37.53 10.29 -24.58
N ARG A 244 -36.74 10.92 -23.69
CA ARG A 244 -36.71 12.39 -23.56
C ARG A 244 -36.13 13.09 -24.77
N SER A 245 -35.10 12.50 -25.39
CA SER A 245 -34.52 13.02 -26.63
C SER A 245 -35.55 12.95 -27.77
N ASP A 246 -36.25 11.83 -27.90
CA ASP A 246 -37.26 11.61 -28.95
C ASP A 246 -38.47 12.53 -28.76
N ALA A 247 -38.97 12.69 -27.52
CA ALA A 247 -40.06 13.59 -27.20
C ALA A 247 -39.73 15.07 -27.50
N ALA A 248 -38.50 15.50 -27.21
CA ALA A 248 -38.04 16.85 -27.54
C ALA A 248 -37.95 17.08 -29.06
N GLY A 249 -37.50 16.08 -29.83
CA GLY A 249 -37.46 16.15 -31.29
C GLY A 249 -38.85 16.15 -31.96
N ALA A 250 -39.81 15.43 -31.39
CA ALA A 250 -41.20 15.44 -31.85
C ALA A 250 -41.89 16.79 -31.57
N ALA A 251 -41.60 17.43 -30.44
CA ALA A 251 -42.10 18.77 -30.12
C ALA A 251 -41.51 19.86 -31.05
N GLU A 252 -40.26 19.70 -31.49
CA GLU A 252 -39.61 20.59 -32.45
C GLU A 252 -40.28 20.52 -33.84
N THR A 253 -40.55 19.32 -34.35
CA THR A 253 -41.21 19.13 -35.65
C THR A 253 -42.66 19.65 -35.64
N ALA A 254 -43.38 19.52 -34.52
CA ALA A 254 -44.71 20.12 -34.35
C ALA A 254 -44.69 21.65 -34.23
N GLY A 255 -43.71 22.22 -33.51
CA GLY A 255 -43.56 23.67 -33.31
C GLY A 255 -43.03 24.44 -34.54
N ALA A 256 -42.27 23.78 -35.41
CA ALA A 256 -41.81 24.34 -36.68
C ALA A 256 -42.97 24.61 -37.66
N ALA A 257 -44.05 23.83 -37.60
CA ALA A 257 -45.27 24.05 -38.38
C ALA A 257 -46.11 25.25 -37.91
N ALA A 258 -45.88 25.75 -36.69
CA ALA A 258 -46.68 26.82 -36.04
C ALA A 258 -45.94 28.17 -35.89
N GLY A 259 -44.74 28.33 -36.47
CA GLY A 259 -44.12 29.64 -36.71
C GLY A 259 -43.48 30.37 -35.51
N GLY A 260 -43.09 29.69 -34.42
CA GLY A 260 -42.47 30.43 -33.30
C GLY A 260 -41.69 29.71 -32.19
N ALA A 261 -41.59 28.36 -32.16
CA ALA A 261 -41.02 27.64 -31.00
C ALA A 261 -39.82 26.70 -31.29
N GLY A 262 -39.31 26.63 -32.54
CA GLY A 262 -38.36 25.59 -32.96
C GLY A 262 -36.99 25.61 -32.27
N ALA A 263 -36.43 26.77 -31.92
CA ALA A 263 -35.05 26.86 -31.41
C ALA A 263 -34.87 26.33 -29.98
N ALA A 264 -35.90 26.44 -29.13
CA ALA A 264 -35.85 25.95 -27.74
C ALA A 264 -36.03 24.42 -27.68
N GLY A 265 -36.91 23.86 -28.53
CA GLY A 265 -37.08 22.40 -28.68
C GLY A 265 -35.83 21.71 -29.20
N ALA A 266 -35.18 22.29 -30.23
CA ALA A 266 -33.91 21.79 -30.78
C ALA A 266 -32.79 21.71 -29.74
N LYS A 267 -32.68 22.75 -28.89
CA LYS A 267 -31.68 22.80 -27.83
C LYS A 267 -31.94 21.74 -26.76
N ALA A 268 -33.19 21.56 -26.33
CA ALA A 268 -33.57 20.55 -25.36
C ALA A 268 -33.32 19.12 -25.88
N GLY A 269 -33.62 18.85 -27.16
CA GLY A 269 -33.32 17.57 -27.80
C GLY A 269 -31.83 17.27 -27.88
N ALA A 270 -31.01 18.27 -28.26
CA ALA A 270 -29.55 18.13 -28.29
C ALA A 270 -28.95 17.88 -26.89
N GLU A 271 -29.47 18.54 -25.85
CA GLU A 271 -29.04 18.33 -24.46
C GLU A 271 -29.41 16.93 -23.95
N ALA A 272 -30.60 16.42 -24.29
CA ALA A 272 -31.04 15.07 -23.93
C ALA A 272 -30.21 13.98 -24.64
N ALA A 273 -29.91 14.15 -25.92
CA ALA A 273 -29.04 13.23 -26.66
C ALA A 273 -27.61 13.20 -26.09
N GLU A 274 -27.05 14.36 -25.71
CA GLU A 274 -25.75 14.41 -25.02
C GLU A 274 -25.81 13.75 -23.65
N ALA A 275 -26.88 13.96 -22.87
CA ALA A 275 -27.09 13.29 -21.60
C ALA A 275 -27.08 11.77 -21.73
N LYS A 276 -27.78 11.22 -22.73
CA LYS A 276 -27.75 9.78 -23.02
C LYS A 276 -26.34 9.30 -23.34
N ARG A 277 -25.63 9.95 -24.27
CA ARG A 277 -24.26 9.55 -24.64
C ARG A 277 -23.29 9.57 -23.45
N ARG A 278 -23.39 10.60 -22.59
CA ARG A 278 -22.58 10.73 -21.38
C ARG A 278 -22.89 9.65 -20.36
N TYR A 279 -24.18 9.35 -20.18
CA TYR A 279 -24.64 8.30 -19.28
C TYR A 279 -24.20 6.91 -19.77
N ASP A 280 -24.37 6.61 -21.06
CA ASP A 280 -23.93 5.33 -21.64
C ASP A 280 -22.42 5.14 -21.46
N ALA A 281 -21.62 6.18 -21.70
CA ALA A 281 -20.18 6.15 -21.43
C ALA A 281 -19.87 5.88 -19.95
N HIS A 282 -20.62 6.47 -19.02
CA HIS A 282 -20.49 6.23 -17.59
C HIS A 282 -20.83 4.77 -17.23
N ALA A 283 -21.95 4.24 -17.72
CA ALA A 283 -22.36 2.86 -17.46
C ALA A 283 -21.33 1.84 -17.98
N LEU A 284 -20.75 2.08 -19.17
CA LEU A 284 -19.72 1.22 -19.77
C LEU A 284 -18.36 1.29 -19.03
N SER A 285 -18.05 2.40 -18.37
CA SER A 285 -16.76 2.63 -17.69
C SER A 285 -16.80 2.50 -16.16
N GLY A 286 -17.99 2.48 -15.57
CA GLY A 286 -18.23 2.34 -14.14
C GLY A 286 -19.07 1.11 -13.80
N ASP A 287 -20.37 1.16 -14.05
CA ASP A 287 -21.35 0.12 -13.68
C ASP A 287 -20.98 -1.28 -14.16
N LEU A 288 -20.84 -1.45 -15.47
CA LEU A 288 -20.65 -2.76 -16.08
C LEU A 288 -19.16 -3.16 -16.10
N TRP A 289 -18.25 -2.19 -16.03
CA TRP A 289 -16.82 -2.45 -15.95
C TRP A 289 -16.45 -3.30 -14.72
N LEU A 290 -17.09 -3.06 -13.57
CA LEU A 290 -16.85 -3.84 -12.35
C LEU A 290 -17.12 -5.34 -12.53
N PHE A 291 -18.06 -5.71 -13.40
CA PHE A 291 -18.38 -7.11 -13.71
C PHE A 291 -17.42 -7.70 -14.75
N ILE A 292 -16.87 -6.88 -15.66
CA ILE A 292 -15.79 -7.32 -16.56
C ILE A 292 -14.58 -7.79 -15.74
N GLU A 293 -14.22 -7.06 -14.68
CA GLU A 293 -13.10 -7.44 -13.80
C GLU A 293 -13.38 -8.71 -12.99
N ALA A 294 -14.65 -9.09 -12.81
CA ALA A 294 -15.06 -10.31 -12.11
C ALA A 294 -15.15 -11.54 -13.03
N LEU A 295 -15.08 -11.37 -14.36
CA LEU A 295 -15.14 -12.48 -15.33
C LEU A 295 -14.12 -13.60 -15.05
N PRO A 296 -12.85 -13.34 -14.68
CA PRO A 296 -11.88 -14.41 -14.40
C PRO A 296 -12.27 -15.32 -13.24
N ASP A 297 -13.10 -14.83 -12.32
CA ASP A 297 -13.53 -15.55 -11.12
C ASP A 297 -14.93 -16.19 -11.29
N GLY A 298 -15.64 -15.87 -12.38
CA GLY A 298 -16.97 -16.39 -12.66
C GLY A 298 -16.97 -17.76 -13.34
N ASP A 299 -18.06 -18.51 -13.14
CA ASP A 299 -18.32 -19.79 -13.80
C ASP A 299 -19.00 -19.60 -15.17
N ALA A 300 -19.32 -20.72 -15.83
CA ALA A 300 -19.95 -20.71 -17.16
C ALA A 300 -21.31 -19.98 -17.15
N ALA A 301 -22.10 -20.14 -16.09
CA ALA A 301 -23.41 -19.50 -15.96
C ALA A 301 -23.27 -17.98 -15.81
N PHE A 302 -22.29 -17.50 -15.04
CA PHE A 302 -21.98 -16.08 -14.95
C PHE A 302 -21.47 -15.51 -16.27
N HIS A 303 -20.60 -16.23 -16.97
CA HIS A 303 -20.08 -15.82 -18.28
C HIS A 303 -21.19 -15.65 -19.32
N GLU A 304 -22.12 -16.60 -19.38
CA GLU A 304 -23.27 -16.54 -20.28
C GLU A 304 -24.18 -15.35 -19.94
N ALA A 305 -24.59 -15.22 -18.67
CA ALA A 305 -25.40 -14.11 -18.21
C ALA A 305 -24.72 -12.75 -18.47
N PHE A 306 -23.40 -12.65 -18.27
CA PHE A 306 -22.67 -11.43 -18.56
C PHE A 306 -22.75 -11.06 -20.05
N LEU A 307 -22.43 -12.01 -20.94
CA LEU A 307 -22.45 -11.75 -22.38
C LEU A 307 -23.86 -11.43 -22.90
N GLU A 308 -24.88 -12.08 -22.36
CA GLU A 308 -26.28 -11.81 -22.70
C GLU A 308 -26.68 -10.38 -22.29
N HIS A 309 -26.58 -10.06 -21.00
CA HIS A 309 -27.16 -8.84 -20.48
C HIS A 309 -26.30 -7.60 -20.68
N ALA A 310 -24.98 -7.70 -20.47
CA ALA A 310 -24.08 -6.58 -20.77
C ALA A 310 -23.94 -6.36 -22.29
N GLY A 311 -23.96 -7.44 -23.07
CA GLY A 311 -23.98 -7.38 -24.54
C GLY A 311 -25.25 -6.74 -25.08
N ALA A 312 -26.42 -7.07 -24.52
CA ALA A 312 -27.69 -6.45 -24.88
C ALA A 312 -27.69 -4.94 -24.61
N PHE A 313 -27.22 -4.50 -23.43
CA PHE A 313 -27.06 -3.06 -23.16
C PHE A 313 -26.12 -2.41 -24.18
N ALA A 314 -24.93 -2.99 -24.40
CA ALA A 314 -23.96 -2.45 -25.35
C ALA A 314 -24.48 -2.35 -26.79
N ALA A 315 -25.45 -3.19 -27.19
CA ALA A 315 -26.10 -3.12 -28.50
C ALA A 315 -27.04 -1.90 -28.64
N THR A 316 -27.52 -1.33 -27.53
CA THR A 316 -28.34 -0.10 -27.51
C THR A 316 -27.52 1.20 -27.50
N VAL A 317 -26.20 1.09 -27.33
CA VAL A 317 -25.29 2.23 -27.23
C VAL A 317 -24.79 2.65 -28.62
N GLU A 318 -24.78 3.95 -28.88
CA GLU A 318 -24.28 4.51 -30.14
C GLU A 318 -22.80 4.16 -30.39
N PRO A 319 -22.40 3.83 -31.63
CA PRO A 319 -21.02 3.47 -31.95
C PRO A 319 -19.96 4.50 -31.53
N ASP A 320 -20.28 5.80 -31.61
CA ASP A 320 -19.34 6.88 -31.28
C ASP A 320 -19.05 6.99 -29.78
N VAL A 321 -19.96 6.54 -28.91
CA VAL A 321 -19.74 6.50 -27.46
C VAL A 321 -18.56 5.59 -27.15
N PHE A 322 -18.46 4.42 -27.80
CA PHE A 322 -17.31 3.53 -27.65
C PHE A 322 -16.00 4.22 -28.03
N ALA A 323 -15.98 5.05 -29.08
CA ALA A 323 -14.77 5.76 -29.52
C ALA A 323 -14.25 6.75 -28.47
N THR A 324 -15.10 7.22 -27.56
CA THR A 324 -14.71 8.12 -26.45
C THR A 324 -14.09 7.38 -25.26
N LEU A 325 -14.27 6.06 -25.17
CA LEU A 325 -13.77 5.27 -24.06
C LEU A 325 -12.23 5.15 -24.09
N PRO A 326 -11.58 5.02 -22.92
CA PRO A 326 -10.19 4.62 -22.82
C PRO A 326 -9.89 3.35 -23.63
N LEU A 327 -8.69 3.24 -24.20
CA LEU A 327 -8.29 2.12 -25.09
C LEU A 327 -8.61 0.73 -24.51
N HIS A 328 -8.27 0.50 -23.23
CA HIS A 328 -8.49 -0.80 -22.60
C HIS A 328 -9.98 -1.20 -22.57
N LEU A 329 -10.89 -0.23 -22.35
CA LEU A 329 -12.33 -0.47 -22.40
C LEU A 329 -12.82 -0.64 -23.83
N ARG A 330 -12.29 0.12 -24.80
CA ARG A 330 -12.65 -0.05 -26.22
C ARG A 330 -12.39 -1.46 -26.71
N VAL A 331 -11.21 -2.00 -26.39
CA VAL A 331 -10.83 -3.37 -26.76
C VAL A 331 -11.73 -4.40 -26.08
N LYS A 332 -11.93 -4.28 -24.76
CA LYS A 332 -12.80 -5.20 -23.99
C LYS A 332 -14.24 -5.20 -24.51
N TRP A 333 -14.85 -4.03 -24.68
CA TRP A 333 -16.22 -3.92 -25.20
C TRP A 333 -16.34 -4.39 -26.65
N GLN A 334 -15.32 -4.22 -27.48
CA GLN A 334 -15.32 -4.80 -28.83
C GLN A 334 -15.34 -6.34 -28.79
N LEU A 335 -14.52 -6.95 -27.93
CA LEU A 335 -14.52 -8.41 -27.74
C LEU A 335 -15.86 -8.92 -27.20
N ILE A 336 -16.50 -8.18 -26.30
CA ILE A 336 -17.83 -8.49 -25.76
C ILE A 336 -18.88 -8.46 -26.88
N ARG A 337 -18.88 -7.40 -27.71
CA ARG A 337 -19.83 -7.26 -28.84
C ARG A 337 -19.65 -8.32 -29.91
N GLU A 338 -18.43 -8.81 -30.12
CA GLU A 338 -18.12 -9.94 -31.02
C GLU A 338 -18.28 -11.31 -30.33
N ARG A 339 -18.68 -11.35 -29.04
CA ARG A 339 -18.80 -12.55 -28.19
C ARG A 339 -17.51 -13.41 -28.12
N ARG A 340 -16.33 -12.78 -28.17
CA ARG A 340 -15.00 -13.42 -28.13
C ARG A 340 -14.48 -13.60 -26.71
N LEU A 341 -15.23 -14.31 -25.87
CA LEU A 341 -14.93 -14.49 -24.45
C LEU A 341 -13.56 -15.13 -24.15
N PRO A 342 -13.09 -16.17 -24.87
CA PRO A 342 -11.76 -16.75 -24.58
C PRO A 342 -10.62 -15.73 -24.71
N GLU A 343 -10.70 -14.82 -25.69
CA GLU A 343 -9.71 -13.76 -25.88
C GLU A 343 -9.85 -12.64 -24.85
N LEU A 344 -11.08 -12.34 -24.41
CA LEU A 344 -11.32 -11.41 -23.31
C LEU A 344 -10.74 -11.94 -21.99
N LEU A 345 -10.98 -13.21 -21.65
CA LEU A 345 -10.42 -13.83 -20.45
C LEU A 345 -8.89 -13.89 -20.52
N ALA A 346 -8.31 -14.22 -21.68
CA ALA A 346 -6.87 -14.18 -21.89
C ALA A 346 -6.30 -12.76 -21.72
N LEU A 347 -6.99 -11.74 -22.25
CA LEU A 347 -6.61 -10.34 -22.09
C LEU A 347 -6.65 -9.90 -20.63
N LEU A 348 -7.70 -10.26 -19.88
CA LEU A 348 -7.81 -9.95 -18.45
C LEU A 348 -6.74 -10.66 -17.62
N ALA A 349 -6.41 -11.92 -17.95
CA ALA A 349 -5.33 -12.66 -17.31
C ALA A 349 -3.95 -12.03 -17.58
N ASP A 350 -3.73 -11.52 -18.79
CA ASP A 350 -2.51 -10.77 -19.15
C ASP A 350 -2.46 -9.42 -18.44
N GLU A 351 -3.56 -8.68 -18.37
CA GLU A 351 -3.64 -7.40 -17.65
C GLU A 351 -3.43 -7.54 -16.15
N LYS A 352 -3.87 -8.64 -15.53
CA LYS A 352 -3.57 -8.97 -14.13
C LYS A 352 -2.07 -9.11 -13.88
N LYS A 353 -1.30 -9.56 -14.89
CA LYS A 353 0.17 -9.68 -14.83
C LYS A 353 0.89 -8.39 -15.24
N ASP A 354 0.38 -7.71 -16.27
CA ASP A 354 1.03 -6.56 -16.92
C ASP A 354 -0.01 -5.61 -17.56
N ARG A 355 -0.72 -4.88 -16.70
CA ARG A 355 -1.81 -3.96 -17.06
C ARG A 355 -1.40 -2.90 -18.07
N ASP A 356 -2.23 -2.59 -19.08
CA ASP A 356 -1.96 -1.60 -20.13
C ASP A 356 -0.80 -1.92 -21.09
N THR A 357 -0.37 -3.18 -21.20
CA THR A 357 0.73 -3.54 -22.10
C THR A 357 0.23 -4.10 -23.43
N PHE A 358 0.74 -3.53 -24.53
CA PHE A 358 0.39 -3.91 -25.91
C PHE A 358 1.49 -3.54 -26.89
N HIS A 359 1.52 -4.13 -28.08
CA HIS A 359 2.38 -3.69 -29.17
C HIS A 359 1.74 -2.54 -29.97
N VAL A 360 2.57 -1.61 -30.46
CA VAL A 360 2.13 -0.55 -31.36
C VAL A 360 2.42 -0.93 -32.81
N ARG A 361 1.38 -0.97 -33.66
CA ARG A 361 1.51 -1.18 -35.12
C ARG A 361 1.15 0.08 -35.89
N GLY A 362 1.85 0.33 -37.00
CA GLY A 362 1.63 1.50 -37.88
C GLY A 362 2.36 2.77 -37.42
N ARG A 363 2.87 3.57 -38.38
CA ARG A 363 3.61 4.81 -38.11
C ARG A 363 2.73 6.06 -38.16
N LEU A 364 1.90 6.21 -39.19
CA LEU A 364 1.06 7.40 -39.37
C LEU A 364 -0.27 7.32 -38.60
N ARG A 365 -0.84 6.10 -38.51
CA ARG A 365 -2.08 5.77 -37.81
C ARG A 365 -1.80 4.63 -36.82
N PRO A 366 -1.16 4.93 -35.67
CA PRO A 366 -0.74 3.90 -34.72
C PRO A 366 -1.94 3.20 -34.08
N ARG A 367 -1.84 1.89 -33.90
CA ARG A 367 -2.87 1.04 -33.29
C ARG A 367 -2.30 0.08 -32.26
N ALA A 368 -3.12 -0.25 -31.26
CA ALA A 368 -2.82 -1.27 -30.26
C ALA A 368 -2.97 -2.68 -30.83
N HIS A 369 -2.08 -3.57 -30.44
CA HIS A 369 -2.15 -5.00 -30.72
C HIS A 369 -1.80 -5.77 -29.45
N HIS A 370 -2.79 -6.44 -28.88
CA HIS A 370 -2.65 -7.23 -27.66
C HIS A 370 -2.29 -8.68 -28.02
N PRO A 371 -1.27 -9.30 -27.40
CA PRO A 371 -0.91 -10.70 -27.68
C PRO A 371 -2.05 -11.70 -27.45
N ALA A 372 -2.91 -11.44 -26.46
CA ALA A 372 -4.09 -12.25 -26.16
C ALA A 372 -5.17 -12.22 -27.27
N VAL A 373 -5.15 -11.21 -28.14
CA VAL A 373 -6.12 -11.03 -29.23
C VAL A 373 -5.52 -11.57 -30.53
N ARG A 374 -6.03 -12.71 -30.98
CA ARG A 374 -5.53 -13.49 -32.13
C ARG A 374 -6.04 -12.92 -33.46
N GLU A 375 -7.35 -12.66 -33.54
CA GLU A 375 -7.96 -12.10 -34.74
C GLU A 375 -8.01 -10.57 -34.67
N PRO A 376 -7.72 -9.86 -35.77
CA PRO A 376 -7.62 -8.41 -35.76
C PRO A 376 -8.97 -7.74 -35.44
N LEU A 377 -8.95 -6.79 -34.50
CA LEU A 377 -10.09 -5.94 -34.17
C LEU A 377 -10.19 -4.73 -35.12
N PRO A 378 -11.38 -4.12 -35.27
CA PRO A 378 -11.55 -2.95 -36.12
C PRO A 378 -10.67 -1.75 -35.73
N PRO A 379 -10.34 -0.86 -36.69
CA PRO A 379 -9.57 0.35 -36.46
C PRO A 379 -10.05 1.23 -35.31
N SER A 380 -11.37 1.39 -35.17
CA SER A 380 -12.02 2.26 -34.18
C SER A 380 -11.75 1.80 -32.74
N ALA A 381 -11.70 0.49 -32.52
CA ALA A 381 -11.43 -0.11 -31.21
C ALA A 381 -9.94 -0.03 -30.81
N THR A 382 -9.03 -0.04 -31.79
CA THR A 382 -7.57 -0.16 -31.54
C THR A 382 -6.77 1.11 -31.82
N ALA A 383 -7.39 2.16 -32.39
CA ALA A 383 -6.70 3.42 -32.68
C ALA A 383 -6.14 4.08 -31.42
N LEU A 384 -4.87 4.50 -31.48
CA LEU A 384 -4.17 5.10 -30.35
C LEU A 384 -4.25 6.62 -30.35
N ALA A 385 -4.74 7.19 -29.25
CA ALA A 385 -4.68 8.61 -28.96
C ALA A 385 -3.31 9.01 -28.38
N PRO A 386 -2.97 10.32 -28.33
CA PRO A 386 -1.76 10.77 -27.67
C PRO A 386 -1.65 10.32 -26.20
N ALA A 387 -2.76 10.26 -25.49
CA ALA A 387 -2.84 9.83 -24.09
C ALA A 387 -2.50 8.35 -23.86
N ASP A 388 -2.70 7.48 -24.86
CA ASP A 388 -2.40 6.05 -24.76
C ASP A 388 -0.89 5.74 -24.80
N LEU A 389 -0.11 6.69 -25.34
CA LEU A 389 1.35 6.62 -25.53
C LEU A 389 2.06 7.76 -24.76
N PRO A 390 1.97 7.79 -23.42
CA PRO A 390 2.62 8.83 -22.61
C PRO A 390 4.15 8.71 -22.67
N VAL A 391 4.84 9.84 -22.53
CA VAL A 391 6.30 9.88 -22.34
C VAL A 391 6.62 9.67 -20.87
N HIS A 392 7.38 8.62 -20.59
CA HIS A 392 7.99 8.37 -19.29
C HIS A 392 9.41 8.90 -19.34
N ALA A 393 9.67 10.00 -18.63
CA ALA A 393 10.98 10.60 -18.49
C ALA A 393 11.32 10.68 -17.01
N HIS A 394 12.34 9.92 -16.61
CA HIS A 394 12.77 9.78 -15.23
C HIS A 394 14.24 10.14 -15.08
N LEU A 395 14.59 10.79 -13.98
CA LEU A 395 15.94 11.12 -13.56
C LEU A 395 16.30 10.17 -12.43
N THR A 396 17.29 9.31 -12.66
CA THR A 396 17.87 8.45 -11.63
C THR A 396 18.82 9.25 -10.74
N GLU A 397 19.38 10.35 -11.26
CA GLU A 397 20.28 11.23 -10.54
C GLU A 397 20.07 12.70 -10.98
N ALA A 398 20.15 13.62 -10.01
CA ALA A 398 20.31 15.05 -10.26
C ALA A 398 21.25 15.63 -9.19
N VAL A 399 22.48 15.96 -9.57
CA VAL A 399 23.55 16.31 -8.62
C VAL A 399 24.39 17.47 -9.10
N TRP A 400 24.93 18.24 -8.15
CA TRP A 400 25.92 19.27 -8.44
C TRP A 400 27.32 18.65 -8.53
N ARG A 401 28.03 18.87 -9.63
CA ARG A 401 29.44 18.53 -9.80
C ARG A 401 30.13 19.71 -10.47
N ASP A 402 31.23 20.18 -9.90
CA ASP A 402 32.01 21.32 -10.42
C ASP A 402 31.16 22.59 -10.71
N GLY A 403 30.12 22.83 -9.90
CA GLY A 403 29.19 23.96 -10.07
C GLY A 403 28.15 23.80 -11.19
N LEU A 404 28.10 22.64 -11.84
CA LEU A 404 27.12 22.30 -12.87
C LEU A 404 26.10 21.29 -12.35
N LEU A 405 24.85 21.36 -12.81
CA LEU A 405 23.83 20.38 -12.47
C LEU A 405 23.87 19.23 -13.49
N HIS A 406 24.38 18.08 -13.06
CA HIS A 406 24.40 16.84 -13.84
C HIS A 406 23.09 16.09 -13.62
N LEU A 407 22.49 15.66 -14.72
CA LEU A 407 21.25 14.91 -14.77
C LEU A 407 21.51 13.57 -15.47
N THR A 408 21.19 12.47 -14.80
CA THR A 408 21.25 11.12 -15.37
C THR A 408 19.85 10.52 -15.32
N GLY A 409 19.42 9.87 -16.38
CA GLY A 409 18.07 9.32 -16.44
C GLY A 409 17.74 8.57 -17.71
N TYR A 410 16.46 8.33 -17.92
CA TYR A 410 15.95 7.68 -19.12
C TYR A 410 14.62 8.29 -19.56
N ALA A 411 14.37 8.29 -20.88
CA ALA A 411 13.12 8.76 -21.45
C ALA A 411 12.64 7.89 -22.62
N TYR A 412 11.42 7.36 -22.52
CA TYR A 412 10.79 6.53 -23.55
C TYR A 412 9.29 6.83 -23.69
N VAL A 413 8.70 6.35 -24.79
CA VAL A 413 7.25 6.37 -25.01
C VAL A 413 6.70 5.01 -24.61
N ARG A 414 5.74 4.96 -23.67
CA ARG A 414 5.13 3.71 -23.20
C ARG A 414 4.59 2.91 -24.39
N ASN A 415 4.82 1.59 -24.38
CA ASN A 415 4.37 0.62 -25.40
C ASN A 415 4.92 0.80 -26.83
N ALA A 416 5.76 1.81 -27.08
CA ALA A 416 6.39 2.01 -28.37
C ALA A 416 7.89 1.70 -28.27
N PRO A 417 8.50 1.00 -29.26
CA PRO A 417 9.94 0.83 -29.31
C PRO A 417 10.60 2.22 -29.39
N GLY A 418 11.37 2.58 -28.36
CA GLY A 418 11.92 3.91 -28.19
C GLY A 418 13.20 4.13 -29.02
N GLY A 419 13.32 5.33 -29.62
CA GLY A 419 14.60 5.85 -30.10
C GLY A 419 15.41 6.51 -28.98
N ARG A 420 16.71 6.73 -29.19
CA ARG A 420 17.57 7.40 -28.21
C ARG A 420 17.10 8.85 -27.99
N PRO A 421 16.78 9.28 -26.76
CA PRO A 421 16.48 10.69 -26.49
C PRO A 421 17.74 11.51 -26.77
N ARG A 422 17.60 12.56 -27.59
CA ARG A 422 18.70 13.47 -27.96
C ARG A 422 18.45 14.93 -27.58
N LEU A 423 17.19 15.27 -27.29
CA LEU A 423 16.76 16.64 -27.06
C LEU A 423 15.81 16.71 -25.87
N GLY A 424 16.01 17.73 -25.05
CA GLY A 424 15.10 18.16 -24.01
C GLY A 424 14.91 19.67 -24.06
N TRP A 425 14.03 20.18 -23.20
CA TRP A 425 13.75 21.59 -23.06
C TRP A 425 13.68 21.99 -21.60
N LEU A 426 14.22 23.17 -21.31
CA LEU A 426 13.86 23.98 -20.16
C LEU A 426 12.83 25.01 -20.63
N ARG A 427 11.59 24.92 -20.13
CA ARG A 427 10.48 25.76 -20.60
C ARG A 427 9.92 26.67 -19.51
N ALA A 428 9.76 27.94 -19.85
CA ALA A 428 9.07 28.94 -19.04
C ALA A 428 8.03 29.68 -19.89
N GLY A 429 6.76 29.27 -19.80
CA GLY A 429 5.70 29.79 -20.68
C GLY A 429 6.00 29.50 -22.15
N ARG A 430 6.12 30.56 -22.98
CA ARG A 430 6.50 30.47 -24.39
C ARG A 430 8.04 30.39 -24.63
N ARG A 431 8.86 30.53 -23.58
CA ARG A 431 10.32 30.58 -23.68
C ARG A 431 10.91 29.17 -23.59
N LEU A 432 11.90 28.89 -24.43
CA LEU A 432 12.54 27.58 -24.57
C LEU A 432 14.05 27.73 -24.50
N VAL A 433 14.69 26.91 -23.66
CA VAL A 433 16.13 26.69 -23.69
C VAL A 433 16.37 25.22 -24.07
N PRO A 434 17.05 24.93 -25.19
CA PRO A 434 17.34 23.56 -25.58
C PRO A 434 18.30 22.92 -24.58
N LEU A 435 18.02 21.68 -24.23
CA LEU A 435 18.87 20.82 -23.41
C LEU A 435 19.36 19.66 -24.27
N ARG A 436 20.68 19.52 -24.41
CA ARG A 436 21.27 18.41 -25.16
C ARG A 436 21.31 17.17 -24.28
N LEU A 437 20.69 16.09 -24.74
CA LEU A 437 20.71 14.80 -24.05
C LEU A 437 21.75 13.90 -24.73
N ARG A 438 22.80 13.52 -24.01
CA ARG A 438 23.83 12.60 -24.47
C ARG A 438 23.34 11.17 -24.19
N PRO A 439 23.35 10.24 -25.17
CA PRO A 439 22.93 8.87 -24.91
C PRO A 439 23.81 8.20 -23.83
N ALA A 440 23.17 7.46 -22.93
CA ALA A 440 23.80 6.67 -21.87
C ALA A 440 23.11 5.30 -21.76
N PRO A 441 23.66 4.33 -20.99
CA PRO A 441 22.98 3.07 -20.69
C PRO A 441 21.60 3.32 -20.07
N GLY A 442 20.59 2.55 -20.50
CA GLY A 442 19.19 2.75 -20.10
C GLY A 442 18.49 1.50 -19.60
N GLU A 443 19.22 0.49 -19.14
CA GLU A 443 18.66 -0.79 -18.66
C GLU A 443 17.68 -0.57 -17.49
N GLU A 444 17.94 0.44 -16.66
CA GLU A 444 17.04 0.87 -15.58
C GLU A 444 15.65 1.28 -16.10
N ALA A 445 15.57 1.78 -17.34
CA ALA A 445 14.29 2.10 -17.99
C ALA A 445 13.45 0.84 -18.20
N THR A 446 14.08 -0.26 -18.62
CA THR A 446 13.41 -1.55 -18.83
C THR A 446 12.99 -2.14 -17.49
N ALA A 447 13.92 -2.22 -16.54
CA ALA A 447 13.69 -2.78 -15.20
C ALA A 447 12.54 -2.06 -14.47
N ARG A 448 12.49 -0.72 -14.55
CA ARG A 448 11.46 0.10 -13.87
C ARG A 448 10.19 0.32 -14.68
N SER A 449 10.14 -0.10 -15.94
CA SER A 449 8.96 0.17 -16.80
C SER A 449 7.69 -0.51 -16.29
N GLY A 450 7.83 -1.60 -15.55
CA GLY A 450 6.73 -2.50 -15.18
C GLY A 450 6.14 -3.23 -16.38
N ARG A 451 6.78 -3.19 -17.55
CA ARG A 451 6.30 -3.79 -18.81
C ARG A 451 7.08 -5.04 -19.11
N SER A 452 6.38 -6.13 -19.40
CA SER A 452 6.94 -7.41 -19.79
C SER A 452 7.19 -7.50 -21.30
N LEU A 453 6.44 -6.76 -22.13
CA LEU A 453 6.56 -6.85 -23.60
C LEU A 453 7.63 -5.95 -24.23
N HIS A 454 8.10 -4.93 -23.52
CA HIS A 454 8.89 -3.85 -24.12
C HIS A 454 10.26 -3.70 -23.48
N ARG A 455 11.26 -3.49 -24.35
CA ARG A 455 12.65 -3.21 -23.98
C ARG A 455 12.99 -1.75 -24.26
N TYR A 456 13.57 -1.07 -23.28
CA TYR A 456 13.89 0.36 -23.29
C TYR A 456 15.37 0.68 -23.03
N ASP A 457 16.28 -0.29 -23.14
CA ASP A 457 17.70 -0.12 -22.77
C ASP A 457 18.43 1.04 -23.50
N ARG A 458 17.89 1.50 -24.64
CA ARG A 458 18.42 2.63 -25.42
C ARG A 458 17.83 3.99 -25.03
N ALA A 459 17.01 4.03 -23.98
CA ALA A 459 16.32 5.24 -23.52
C ALA A 459 17.16 6.09 -22.56
N GLY A 460 18.34 5.63 -22.15
CA GLY A 460 19.22 6.32 -21.20
C GLY A 460 19.81 7.62 -21.76
N PHE A 461 19.97 8.61 -20.88
CA PHE A 461 20.62 9.87 -21.20
C PHE A 461 21.35 10.50 -20.01
N GLU A 462 22.30 11.37 -20.36
CA GLU A 462 22.93 12.35 -19.48
C GLU A 462 22.70 13.77 -20.03
N ALA A 463 22.56 14.73 -19.14
CA ALA A 463 22.49 16.15 -19.47
C ALA A 463 23.18 17.00 -18.41
N VAL A 464 23.68 18.17 -18.82
CA VAL A 464 24.35 19.10 -17.91
C VAL A 464 23.70 20.47 -18.07
N ILE A 465 23.39 21.11 -16.95
CA ILE A 465 22.81 22.45 -16.90
C ILE A 465 23.78 23.37 -16.17
N ASP A 466 24.20 24.43 -16.84
CA ASP A 466 24.95 25.52 -16.23
C ASP A 466 23.97 26.51 -15.54
N PRO A 467 24.01 26.64 -14.20
CA PRO A 467 23.12 27.54 -13.48
C PRO A 467 23.37 29.01 -13.84
N ARG A 468 24.61 29.41 -14.13
CA ARG A 468 24.98 30.79 -14.50
C ARG A 468 24.38 31.16 -15.85
N ALA A 469 24.50 30.26 -16.84
CA ALA A 469 23.87 30.46 -18.14
C ALA A 469 22.34 30.54 -18.06
N LEU A 470 21.71 29.72 -17.20
CA LEU A 470 20.27 29.74 -16.98
C LEU A 470 19.81 31.04 -16.32
N ALA A 471 20.51 31.49 -15.28
CA ALA A 471 20.25 32.75 -14.59
C ALA A 471 20.41 33.96 -15.53
N ALA A 472 21.49 33.99 -16.32
CA ALA A 472 21.72 35.05 -17.32
C ALA A 472 20.59 35.14 -18.36
N LYS A 473 20.07 33.98 -18.83
CA LYS A 473 18.91 33.95 -19.73
C LYS A 473 17.64 34.46 -19.05
N ALA A 474 17.38 34.06 -17.81
CA ALA A 474 16.23 34.57 -17.05
C ALA A 474 16.29 36.09 -16.88
N GLY A 475 17.49 36.64 -16.60
CA GLY A 475 17.74 38.08 -16.52
C GLY A 475 17.41 38.84 -17.80
N LYS A 476 17.82 38.34 -18.99
CA LYS A 476 17.45 38.93 -20.29
C LYS A 476 15.94 38.99 -20.54
N TYR A 477 15.20 38.10 -19.88
CA TYR A 477 13.77 37.93 -20.05
C TYR A 477 12.94 38.60 -18.94
N ALA A 478 13.59 39.18 -17.93
CA ALA A 478 12.93 39.96 -16.90
C ALA A 478 12.34 41.22 -17.54
N LYS A 479 11.02 41.43 -17.38
CA LYS A 479 10.37 42.65 -17.85
C LYS A 479 10.54 43.74 -16.78
N PRO A 480 10.84 45.00 -17.14
CA PRO A 480 10.72 46.09 -16.20
C PRO A 480 9.27 46.19 -15.71
N ALA A 481 9.10 46.54 -14.44
CA ALA A 481 7.78 46.70 -13.84
C ALA A 481 6.97 47.76 -14.62
N LYS A 482 5.77 47.41 -15.07
CA LYS A 482 4.82 48.43 -15.56
C LYS A 482 4.25 49.18 -14.37
N ALA A 483 4.14 50.50 -14.46
CA ALA A 483 3.50 51.33 -13.44
C ALA A 483 2.14 50.73 -13.03
N GLY A 484 1.93 50.48 -11.74
CA GLY A 484 0.71 49.90 -11.19
C GLY A 484 0.60 48.36 -11.17
N LYS A 485 1.58 47.59 -11.70
CA LYS A 485 1.64 46.13 -11.53
C LYS A 485 2.85 45.72 -10.69
N LYS A 486 2.64 44.72 -9.79
CA LYS A 486 3.70 44.11 -8.98
C LYS A 486 4.90 43.77 -9.87
N ALA A 487 6.07 44.32 -9.55
CA ALA A 487 7.33 43.86 -10.13
C ALA A 487 7.54 42.41 -9.65
N ASP A 488 7.40 41.43 -10.54
CA ASP A 488 7.82 40.06 -10.24
C ASP A 488 9.36 40.09 -10.17
N PRO A 489 10.01 39.74 -9.04
CA PRO A 489 11.44 39.98 -8.77
C PRO A 489 12.43 39.18 -9.65
N GLY A 490 12.19 39.06 -10.94
CA GLY A 490 13.00 38.26 -11.85
C GLY A 490 12.84 36.75 -11.62
N ARG A 491 11.78 36.33 -10.92
CA ARG A 491 11.50 34.92 -10.64
C ARG A 491 11.00 34.23 -11.91
N MET A 492 11.63 33.11 -12.28
CA MET A 492 11.24 32.33 -13.46
C MET A 492 11.42 30.85 -13.19
N THR A 493 10.36 30.08 -13.38
CA THR A 493 10.37 28.63 -13.22
C THR A 493 10.51 27.95 -14.58
N TRP A 494 11.55 27.14 -14.72
CA TRP A 494 11.89 26.36 -15.89
C TRP A 494 11.49 24.90 -15.68
N LYS A 495 10.52 24.43 -16.46
CA LYS A 495 10.09 23.03 -16.47
C LYS A 495 11.01 22.20 -17.34
N LEU A 496 11.53 21.10 -16.81
CA LEU A 496 12.38 20.17 -17.55
C LEU A 496 11.52 19.15 -18.29
N GLU A 497 11.72 19.04 -19.60
CA GLU A 497 11.00 18.08 -20.43
C GLU A 497 11.94 17.34 -21.38
N ALA A 498 11.75 16.02 -21.49
CA ALA A 498 12.40 15.22 -22.51
C ALA A 498 11.55 15.20 -23.78
N VAL A 499 12.21 15.20 -24.95
CA VAL A 499 11.56 14.95 -26.24
C VAL A 499 12.02 13.60 -26.76
N VAL A 500 11.06 12.73 -27.05
CA VAL A 500 11.29 11.38 -27.54
C VAL A 500 10.47 11.18 -28.80
N ILE A 501 11.05 10.54 -29.82
CA ILE A 501 10.31 10.08 -30.99
C ILE A 501 9.77 8.68 -30.69
N GLY A 502 8.45 8.51 -30.75
CA GLY A 502 7.79 7.22 -30.57
C GLY A 502 6.55 7.12 -31.45
N ALA A 503 6.33 5.94 -32.04
CA ALA A 503 5.29 5.71 -33.04
C ALA A 503 5.33 6.77 -34.18
N GLY A 504 6.53 7.13 -34.65
CA GLY A 504 6.73 8.05 -35.78
C GLY A 504 6.53 9.53 -35.49
N ARG A 505 6.23 9.95 -34.24
CA ARG A 505 5.99 11.37 -33.91
C ARG A 505 6.80 11.82 -32.69
N PRO A 506 7.25 13.09 -32.64
CA PRO A 506 7.87 13.65 -31.44
C PRO A 506 6.82 13.82 -30.34
N ARG A 507 7.16 13.36 -29.15
CA ARG A 507 6.35 13.48 -27.94
C ARG A 507 7.21 14.07 -26.84
N ARG A 508 6.57 14.76 -25.90
CA ARG A 508 7.25 15.40 -24.78
C ARG A 508 6.64 14.96 -23.45
N GLY A 509 7.47 14.87 -22.42
CA GLY A 509 7.03 14.57 -21.07
C GLY A 509 7.95 15.23 -20.04
N PRO A 510 7.43 15.61 -18.86
CA PRO A 510 8.24 16.23 -17.82
C PRO A 510 9.20 15.21 -17.21
N MET A 511 10.42 15.66 -16.92
CA MET A 511 11.45 14.85 -16.26
C MET A 511 11.13 14.76 -14.76
N ARG A 512 11.07 13.54 -14.23
CA ARG A 512 10.72 13.27 -12.83
C ARG A 512 11.84 12.55 -12.11
N LEU A 513 12.21 12.98 -10.91
CA LEU A 513 13.12 12.18 -10.11
C LEU A 513 12.48 10.84 -9.72
N VAL A 514 13.30 9.80 -9.70
CA VAL A 514 12.90 8.46 -9.23
C VAL A 514 12.77 8.47 -7.71
N GLY A 515 11.72 7.84 -7.19
CA GLY A 515 11.38 7.86 -5.76
C GLY A 515 10.89 9.24 -5.29
N PRO A 516 10.70 9.43 -3.96
CA PRO A 516 10.47 10.76 -3.37
C PRO A 516 11.77 11.42 -2.80
N PRO A 517 12.76 11.84 -3.61
CA PRO A 517 13.99 12.41 -3.07
C PRO A 517 13.82 13.85 -2.60
N ALA A 518 14.79 14.37 -1.85
CA ALA A 518 14.95 15.81 -1.71
C ALA A 518 15.41 16.43 -3.04
N PRO A 519 15.00 17.66 -3.38
CA PRO A 519 15.59 18.39 -4.51
C PRO A 519 17.11 18.55 -4.32
N PRO A 520 17.88 18.70 -5.40
CA PRO A 520 19.26 19.15 -5.30
C PRO A 520 19.33 20.48 -4.52
N ALA A 521 20.45 20.72 -3.83
CA ALA A 521 20.63 21.93 -3.04
C ALA A 521 20.55 23.21 -3.89
N VAL A 522 20.26 24.34 -3.26
CA VAL A 522 20.18 25.65 -3.92
C VAL A 522 21.56 26.10 -4.37
N ALA A 523 21.71 26.47 -5.64
CA ALA A 523 22.97 26.97 -6.18
C ALA A 523 22.94 28.48 -6.39
N TYR A 524 23.94 29.19 -5.87
CA TYR A 524 24.12 30.63 -6.07
C TYR A 524 25.05 30.87 -7.27
N THR A 525 24.64 31.75 -8.18
CA THR A 525 25.44 32.12 -9.35
C THR A 525 26.27 33.38 -9.11
N ASP A 526 25.82 34.23 -8.19
CA ASP A 526 26.49 35.41 -7.65
C ASP A 526 25.96 35.69 -6.22
N GLU A 527 26.27 36.86 -5.65
CA GLU A 527 25.86 37.23 -4.29
C GLU A 527 24.33 37.29 -4.08
N GLY A 528 23.57 37.66 -5.11
CA GLY A 528 22.14 37.91 -5.02
C GLY A 528 21.27 37.05 -5.95
N THR A 529 21.85 36.21 -6.80
CA THR A 529 21.12 35.40 -7.78
C THR A 529 21.31 33.92 -7.49
N ARG A 530 20.19 33.18 -7.49
CA ARG A 530 20.18 31.73 -7.23
C ARG A 530 19.31 30.96 -8.20
N VAL A 531 19.67 29.69 -8.38
CA VAL A 531 18.88 28.65 -9.02
C VAL A 531 18.40 27.69 -7.93
N VAL A 532 17.09 27.63 -7.74
CA VAL A 532 16.41 26.80 -6.75
C VAL A 532 15.79 25.60 -7.46
N PRO A 533 16.30 24.38 -7.25
CA PRO A 533 15.63 23.16 -7.68
C PRO A 533 14.36 22.94 -6.86
N VAL A 534 13.21 22.74 -7.53
CA VAL A 534 11.90 22.57 -6.89
C VAL A 534 11.26 21.28 -7.40
N LEU A 535 10.59 20.55 -6.52
CA LEU A 535 9.80 19.37 -6.86
C LEU A 535 8.30 19.69 -6.81
N SER A 536 7.61 19.53 -7.94
CA SER A 536 6.15 19.53 -8.00
C SER A 536 5.67 18.09 -8.18
N GLY A 537 5.24 17.46 -7.08
CA GLY A 537 5.22 16.00 -6.97
C GLY A 537 6.66 15.49 -7.01
N ASN A 538 7.07 14.85 -8.11
CA ASN A 538 8.46 14.47 -8.37
C ASN A 538 9.03 15.14 -9.64
N LYS A 539 8.30 16.08 -10.25
CA LYS A 539 8.77 16.79 -11.45
C LYS A 539 9.85 17.78 -11.02
N LEU A 540 11.04 17.66 -11.60
CA LEU A 540 12.12 18.60 -11.33
C LEU A 540 11.90 19.88 -12.14
N GLU A 541 11.81 20.99 -11.44
CA GLU A 541 11.74 22.34 -12.00
C GLU A 541 12.90 23.16 -11.46
N LEU A 542 13.44 24.08 -12.26
CA LEU A 542 14.51 24.99 -11.83
C LEU A 542 13.97 26.40 -11.78
N ARG A 543 14.04 27.03 -10.61
CA ARG A 543 13.55 28.38 -10.40
C ARG A 543 14.73 29.34 -10.26
N THR A 544 14.88 30.24 -11.23
CA THR A 544 15.85 31.33 -11.16
C THR A 544 15.22 32.51 -10.47
N GLU A 545 15.87 33.11 -9.47
CA GLU A 545 15.38 34.32 -8.80
C GLU A 545 16.53 35.15 -8.23
N ARG A 546 16.28 36.46 -8.07
CA ARG A 546 17.18 37.38 -7.37
C ARG A 546 16.65 37.63 -5.96
N VAL A 547 17.49 37.41 -4.96
CA VAL A 547 17.16 37.65 -3.55
C VAL A 547 17.45 39.09 -3.18
N ALA A 548 16.58 39.67 -2.35
CA ALA A 548 16.67 41.06 -1.92
C ALA A 548 17.51 41.23 -0.65
N ALA A 549 17.68 40.16 0.14
CA ALA A 549 18.42 40.15 1.37
C ALA A 549 19.00 38.75 1.65
N VAL A 550 20.16 38.70 2.33
CA VAL A 550 20.88 37.46 2.65
C VAL A 550 21.36 37.51 4.10
N LEU A 551 21.20 36.42 4.85
CA LEU A 551 21.81 36.24 6.17
C LEU A 551 23.33 36.14 6.02
N THR A 552 24.07 37.04 6.66
CA THR A 552 25.54 37.03 6.67
C THR A 552 26.10 36.41 7.93
N ARG A 553 25.42 36.60 9.06
CA ARG A 553 25.86 36.08 10.36
C ARG A 553 24.67 35.85 11.29
N GLN A 554 24.84 34.88 12.18
CA GLN A 554 23.94 34.63 13.29
C GLN A 554 24.76 34.33 14.55
N SER A 555 24.29 34.78 15.71
CA SER A 555 24.98 34.57 16.98
C SER A 555 24.04 34.65 18.18
N ALA A 556 24.35 33.91 19.24
CA ALA A 556 23.69 34.05 20.52
C ALA A 556 24.04 35.40 21.17
N VAL A 557 23.04 36.08 21.71
CA VAL A 557 23.19 37.22 22.62
C VAL A 557 22.31 36.97 23.85
N GLU A 558 22.47 37.74 24.93
CA GLU A 558 21.72 37.51 26.17
C GLU A 558 20.19 37.52 25.92
N GLY A 559 19.56 36.35 26.10
CA GLY A 559 18.11 36.15 25.93
C GLY A 559 17.56 36.22 24.49
N ALA A 560 18.40 36.36 23.46
CA ALA A 560 17.97 36.52 22.08
C ALA A 560 18.94 35.91 21.06
N VAL A 561 18.45 35.66 19.84
CA VAL A 561 19.31 35.38 18.68
C VAL A 561 19.49 36.66 17.87
N ARG A 562 20.76 37.02 17.58
CA ARG A 562 21.08 38.12 16.67
C ARG A 562 21.20 37.61 15.25
N LEU A 563 20.38 38.14 14.36
CA LEU A 563 20.43 37.89 12.92
C LEU A 563 21.02 39.10 12.20
N GLU A 564 22.14 38.91 11.50
CA GLU A 564 22.76 39.92 10.65
C GLU A 564 22.42 39.66 9.19
N VAL A 565 21.78 40.64 8.56
CA VAL A 565 21.23 40.53 7.20
C VAL A 565 21.80 41.63 6.33
N LYS A 566 22.39 41.25 5.20
CA LYS A 566 22.84 42.15 4.14
C LYS A 566 21.72 42.37 3.12
N ILE A 567 21.42 43.63 2.82
CA ILE A 567 20.38 44.04 1.88
C ILE A 567 21.02 44.30 0.51
N LEU A 568 20.51 43.64 -0.52
CA LEU A 568 21.06 43.69 -1.89
C LEU A 568 20.21 44.51 -2.87
N GLY A 569 19.02 44.96 -2.45
CA GLY A 569 18.09 45.81 -3.21
C GLY A 569 18.07 47.30 -2.77
N PRO A 570 17.29 48.18 -3.43
CA PRO A 570 17.24 49.61 -3.10
C PRO A 570 16.65 49.89 -1.70
N ALA A 571 17.10 50.97 -1.05
CA ALA A 571 16.81 51.35 0.34
C ALA A 571 15.30 51.58 0.61
N GLY A 572 14.69 51.16 1.72
CA GLY A 572 15.22 50.43 2.86
C GLY A 572 14.11 49.69 3.64
N PRO A 573 14.36 48.46 4.11
CA PRO A 573 13.49 47.77 5.04
C PRO A 573 13.54 48.38 6.43
N VAL A 574 12.39 48.48 7.08
CA VAL A 574 12.23 49.13 8.39
C VAL A 574 12.13 48.13 9.54
N VAL A 575 11.63 46.92 9.27
CA VAL A 575 11.45 45.87 10.28
C VAL A 575 11.76 44.48 9.71
N LEU A 576 12.23 43.59 10.57
CA LEU A 576 12.27 42.15 10.34
C LEU A 576 10.96 41.55 10.82
N ARG A 577 10.20 40.93 9.92
CA ARG A 577 8.94 40.24 10.21
C ARG A 577 9.16 38.73 10.21
N LEU A 578 8.77 38.08 11.30
CA LEU A 578 8.56 36.64 11.37
C LEU A 578 7.10 36.34 11.05
N THR A 579 6.82 35.30 10.27
CA THR A 579 5.46 34.82 9.99
C THR A 579 5.39 33.31 10.23
N GLU A 580 4.55 32.87 11.16
CA GLU A 580 4.34 31.44 11.43
C GLU A 580 3.55 30.79 10.27
N TRP A 581 4.01 29.63 9.82
CA TRP A 581 3.53 29.01 8.60
C TRP A 581 2.07 28.55 8.67
N ARG A 582 1.56 28.08 9.81
CA ARG A 582 0.20 27.50 9.94
C ARG A 582 -0.86 28.56 10.28
N THR A 583 -0.68 29.24 11.39
CA THR A 583 -1.54 30.27 11.98
C THR A 583 -1.47 31.60 11.25
N LYS A 584 -0.38 31.84 10.50
CA LYS A 584 -0.07 33.13 9.88
C LYS A 584 0.14 34.26 10.89
N GLU A 585 0.41 33.94 12.16
CA GLU A 585 0.82 34.93 13.17
C GLU A 585 2.08 35.67 12.70
N THR A 586 2.12 36.99 12.92
CA THR A 586 3.26 37.83 12.54
C THR A 586 3.86 38.55 13.73
N ARG A 587 5.20 38.67 13.75
CA ARG A 587 5.95 39.42 14.77
C ARG A 587 7.01 40.29 14.11
N GLU A 588 7.16 41.51 14.58
CA GLU A 588 8.08 42.48 13.96
C GLU A 588 9.16 42.94 14.94
N TYR A 589 10.38 43.04 14.44
CA TYR A 589 11.56 43.44 15.19
C TYR A 589 12.28 44.58 14.47
N ALA A 590 12.69 45.60 15.22
CA ALA A 590 13.41 46.75 14.68
C ALA A 590 14.81 46.35 14.20
N LEU A 591 15.21 46.87 13.04
CA LEU A 591 16.55 46.67 12.48
C LEU A 591 17.51 47.77 12.96
N ARG A 592 18.71 47.39 13.39
CA ARG A 592 19.81 48.29 13.80
C ARG A 592 20.99 48.20 12.83
N GLY A 593 21.78 49.26 12.64
CA GLY A 593 23.00 49.25 11.80
C GLY A 593 23.02 50.30 10.69
N SER A 594 24.02 50.27 9.79
CA SER A 594 24.21 51.24 8.70
C SER A 594 23.61 50.77 7.36
N ALA A 595 23.65 51.61 6.32
CA ALA A 595 23.09 51.30 5.00
C ALA A 595 23.88 50.16 4.32
N GLY A 596 23.35 48.94 4.38
CA GLY A 596 23.87 47.75 3.68
C GLY A 596 23.76 46.48 4.51
N THR A 597 24.16 46.52 5.77
CA THR A 597 24.05 45.40 6.72
C THR A 597 23.27 45.85 7.95
N ARG A 598 22.23 45.09 8.31
CA ARG A 598 21.35 45.37 9.44
C ARG A 598 21.30 44.17 10.37
N THR A 599 21.01 44.42 11.63
CA THR A 599 20.87 43.40 12.67
C THR A 599 19.49 43.47 13.31
N ALA A 600 18.93 42.32 13.64
CA ALA A 600 17.74 42.20 14.48
C ALA A 600 18.04 41.22 15.63
N ASP A 601 17.70 41.60 16.85
CA ASP A 601 17.74 40.72 18.00
C ASP A 601 16.33 40.17 18.21
N VAL A 602 16.17 38.86 18.02
CA VAL A 602 14.90 38.15 18.17
C VAL A 602 14.91 37.45 19.53
N PRO A 603 14.06 37.86 20.50
CA PRO A 603 14.01 37.24 21.82
C PRO A 603 13.64 35.77 21.74
N LEU A 604 14.39 34.92 22.45
CA LEU A 604 14.08 33.49 22.53
C LEU A 604 12.74 33.24 23.25
N SER A 605 12.36 34.12 24.18
CA SER A 605 11.07 34.10 24.88
C SER A 605 9.85 34.30 23.98
N ALA A 606 10.04 34.68 22.71
CA ALA A 606 8.96 34.74 21.75
C ALA A 606 8.43 33.33 21.41
N PHE A 607 9.28 32.31 21.43
CA PHE A 607 8.93 30.96 21.01
C PHE A 607 8.46 30.15 22.22
N ARG A 608 7.20 29.68 22.17
CA ARG A 608 6.50 29.06 23.32
C ARG A 608 6.27 27.55 23.17
N GLY A 609 6.85 26.92 22.16
CA GLY A 609 6.82 25.46 21.96
C GLY A 609 5.58 24.97 21.22
N GLY A 610 5.74 24.74 19.91
CA GLY A 610 4.67 24.22 19.03
C GLY A 610 5.14 23.47 17.77
N ASP A 611 6.45 23.19 17.66
CA ASP A 611 7.07 22.72 16.40
C ASP A 611 6.81 23.66 15.22
N ASP A 612 6.85 24.96 15.51
CA ASP A 612 6.50 26.05 14.61
C ASP A 612 7.64 26.38 13.63
N ILE A 613 7.25 26.72 12.39
CA ILE A 613 8.18 27.20 11.35
C ILE A 613 7.85 28.66 11.05
N TRP A 614 8.80 29.55 11.33
CA TRP A 614 8.67 30.99 11.15
C TRP A 614 9.47 31.44 9.92
N GLY A 615 8.77 31.90 8.89
CA GLY A 615 9.39 32.53 7.73
C GLY A 615 9.97 33.90 8.10
N VAL A 616 11.23 34.16 7.70
CA VAL A 616 11.90 35.43 7.96
C VAL A 616 11.83 36.35 6.74
N GLN A 617 11.25 37.53 6.92
CA GLN A 617 11.09 38.53 5.88
C GLN A 617 11.53 39.91 6.38
N LEU A 618 11.97 40.77 5.48
CA LEU A 618 12.12 42.21 5.74
C LEU A 618 10.93 42.94 5.14
N VAL A 619 10.40 43.96 5.82
CA VAL A 619 9.23 44.71 5.30
C VAL A 619 9.62 46.14 4.96
N THR A 620 9.26 46.57 3.75
CA THR A 620 9.44 47.94 3.23
C THR A 620 8.10 48.44 2.69
N GLU A 621 7.55 49.54 3.21
CA GLU A 621 6.28 50.12 2.71
C GLU A 621 5.13 49.09 2.59
N GLY A 622 5.02 48.17 3.57
CA GLY A 622 4.05 47.08 3.57
C GLY A 622 4.36 45.90 2.62
N ARG A 623 5.52 45.90 1.94
CA ARG A 623 5.95 44.82 1.04
C ARG A 623 6.95 43.89 1.73
N PRO A 624 6.67 42.58 1.83
CA PRO A 624 7.61 41.61 2.36
C PRO A 624 8.69 41.25 1.33
N LEU A 625 9.94 41.17 1.81
CA LEU A 625 11.13 40.74 1.08
C LEU A 625 11.71 39.53 1.78
N THR A 626 11.84 38.40 1.07
CA THR A 626 12.39 37.18 1.66
C THR A 626 13.87 37.35 1.99
N VAL A 627 14.28 36.90 3.18
CA VAL A 627 15.69 36.77 3.56
C VAL A 627 16.17 35.39 3.15
N ALA A 628 17.25 35.32 2.38
CA ALA A 628 17.84 34.05 1.99
C ALA A 628 18.89 33.59 3.01
N ALA A 629 18.98 32.28 3.24
CA ALA A 629 20.07 31.66 3.99
C ALA A 629 20.88 30.79 3.03
N ARG A 630 22.21 30.99 3.02
CA ARG A 630 23.09 30.18 2.18
C ARG A 630 23.33 28.84 2.85
N SER A 631 23.40 27.77 2.05
CA SER A 631 23.63 26.42 2.56
C SER A 631 25.11 26.09 2.74
N ASP A 632 26.04 27.03 2.52
CA ASP A 632 27.48 26.85 2.73
C ASP A 632 27.92 27.24 4.15
N ALA A 633 27.04 27.89 4.92
CA ALA A 633 27.25 28.23 6.32
C ALA A 633 26.55 27.20 7.23
N PRO A 634 27.09 26.94 8.43
CA PRO A 634 26.44 26.08 9.41
C PRO A 634 25.13 26.71 9.91
N ASP A 635 24.15 25.85 10.16
CA ASP A 635 22.89 26.22 10.79
C ASP A 635 23.15 26.61 12.26
N GLY A 636 22.36 27.55 12.78
CA GLY A 636 22.53 28.08 14.13
C GLY A 636 21.38 27.59 14.99
N CYS A 637 21.65 26.71 15.95
CA CYS A 637 20.65 26.20 16.89
C CYS A 637 20.92 26.74 18.29
N TYR A 638 19.88 27.31 18.89
CA TYR A 638 19.95 28.02 20.18
C TYR A 638 19.01 27.35 21.18
N PRO A 639 19.44 27.09 22.42
CA PRO A 639 18.62 26.36 23.39
C PRO A 639 17.37 27.15 23.77
N LEU A 640 16.24 26.44 23.88
CA LEU A 640 14.98 26.90 24.45
C LEU A 640 14.62 26.05 25.69
N PRO A 641 13.78 26.55 26.61
CA PRO A 641 13.30 25.76 27.74
C PRO A 641 12.61 24.45 27.30
N GLY A 642 12.69 23.41 28.15
CA GLY A 642 11.98 22.15 27.93
C GLY A 642 12.61 21.19 26.90
N GLY A 643 13.94 21.21 26.74
CA GLY A 643 14.63 20.31 25.79
C GLY A 643 14.39 20.68 24.33
N ARG A 644 14.13 21.96 24.06
CA ARG A 644 13.85 22.50 22.72
C ARG A 644 15.01 23.37 22.24
N GLU A 645 15.00 23.65 20.95
CA GLU A 645 15.94 24.55 20.31
C GLU A 645 15.25 25.40 19.25
N LEU A 646 15.73 26.62 19.07
CA LEU A 646 15.42 27.47 17.93
C LEU A 646 16.53 27.32 16.90
N CYS A 647 16.24 26.70 15.76
CA CYS A 647 17.20 26.56 14.68
C CYS A 647 16.95 27.56 13.55
N ALA A 648 17.99 28.32 13.22
CA ALA A 648 18.04 29.29 12.14
C ALA A 648 18.85 28.72 10.97
N GLY A 649 18.17 28.48 9.84
CA GLY A 649 18.77 27.85 8.66
C GLY A 649 17.89 27.95 7.41
N PRO A 650 18.36 27.43 6.27
CA PRO A 650 17.61 27.45 5.02
C PRO A 650 16.51 26.40 4.99
N ASN A 651 15.33 26.79 4.49
CA ASN A 651 14.30 25.85 4.05
C ASN A 651 14.66 25.21 2.68
N PRO A 652 13.84 24.31 2.10
CA PRO A 652 14.13 23.71 0.79
C PRO A 652 14.31 24.68 -0.38
N SER A 653 13.78 25.90 -0.28
CA SER A 653 13.96 26.96 -1.28
C SER A 653 15.17 27.86 -1.01
N GLY A 654 15.91 27.63 0.08
CA GLY A 654 17.02 28.47 0.54
C GLY A 654 16.57 29.75 1.25
N ASP A 655 15.32 29.85 1.67
CA ASP A 655 14.83 30.98 2.46
C ASP A 655 15.18 30.74 3.94
N LEU A 656 15.60 31.80 4.63
CA LEU A 656 15.84 31.75 6.07
C LEU A 656 14.52 31.49 6.80
N VAL A 657 14.52 30.45 7.63
CA VAL A 657 13.44 30.14 8.57
C VAL A 657 14.01 30.00 9.97
N LEU A 658 13.22 30.35 10.97
CA LEU A 658 13.46 29.99 12.36
C LEU A 658 12.50 28.84 12.71
N THR A 659 13.05 27.73 13.19
CA THR A 659 12.29 26.55 13.55
C THR A 659 12.40 26.32 15.05
N ASP A 660 11.31 26.49 15.78
CA ASP A 660 11.21 26.05 17.16
C ASP A 660 10.92 24.55 17.15
N ARG A 661 11.81 23.71 17.67
CA ARG A 661 11.67 22.24 17.64
C ARG A 661 12.25 21.59 18.88
N ALA A 662 11.88 20.32 19.14
CA ALA A 662 12.67 19.47 20.03
C ALA A 662 14.11 19.32 19.50
N VAL A 663 15.11 19.24 20.38
CA VAL A 663 16.53 19.06 19.99
C VAL A 663 16.69 17.84 19.07
N GLN A 664 17.42 18.01 17.97
CA GLN A 664 17.63 16.95 16.96
C GLN A 664 19.11 16.64 16.76
N PRO A 665 19.48 15.38 16.48
CA PRO A 665 20.83 15.03 16.05
C PRO A 665 21.10 15.54 14.63
N VAL A 666 22.19 16.30 14.47
CA VAL A 666 22.62 16.87 13.19
C VAL A 666 23.95 16.26 12.77
N VAL A 667 23.95 15.56 11.65
CA VAL A 667 25.13 15.00 10.98
C VAL A 667 25.90 16.12 10.29
N THR A 668 27.16 16.28 10.66
CA THR A 668 28.11 17.27 10.13
C THR A 668 29.23 16.64 9.31
N ALA A 669 29.42 15.32 9.39
CA ALA A 669 30.30 14.54 8.51
C ALA A 669 29.71 13.14 8.25
N ALA A 670 29.94 12.61 7.04
CA ALA A 670 29.39 11.34 6.60
C ALA A 670 30.26 10.73 5.49
N ASP A 671 31.16 9.82 5.85
CA ASP A 671 32.25 9.38 4.98
C ASP A 671 32.30 7.86 4.87
N TRP A 672 32.60 7.38 3.65
CA TRP A 672 32.81 5.97 3.37
C TRP A 672 34.30 5.65 3.50
N ALA A 673 34.62 4.61 4.25
CA ALA A 673 35.93 4.00 4.26
C ALA A 673 36.14 3.13 3.00
N ALA A 674 37.39 2.89 2.62
CA ALA A 674 37.72 1.98 1.52
C ALA A 674 37.25 0.54 1.78
N SER A 675 37.13 0.14 3.06
CA SER A 675 36.56 -1.13 3.53
C SER A 675 35.07 -1.28 3.24
N GLY A 676 34.35 -0.19 3.00
CA GLY A 676 32.89 -0.17 2.84
C GLY A 676 32.12 0.28 4.09
N GLU A 677 32.81 0.54 5.20
CA GLU A 677 32.20 1.09 6.42
C GLU A 677 31.77 2.55 6.21
N LEU A 678 30.59 2.91 6.73
CA LEU A 678 30.06 4.27 6.74
C LEU A 678 30.25 4.87 8.14
N THR A 679 31.01 5.96 8.22
CA THR A 679 31.13 6.76 9.44
C THR A 679 30.17 7.94 9.38
N LEU A 680 29.31 8.07 10.39
CA LEU A 680 28.45 9.22 10.62
C LEU A 680 28.92 9.96 11.87
N ALA A 681 29.20 11.26 11.75
CA ALA A 681 29.57 12.11 12.89
C ALA A 681 28.75 13.40 12.88
N GLY A 682 28.48 13.93 14.07
CA GLY A 682 27.56 15.04 14.22
C GLY A 682 27.50 15.60 15.63
N THR A 683 26.52 16.47 15.86
CA THR A 683 26.21 17.03 17.17
C THR A 683 24.80 16.66 17.59
N PHE A 684 24.63 16.39 18.88
CA PHE A 684 23.34 16.18 19.51
C PHE A 684 23.38 16.74 20.94
N PRO A 685 23.11 18.05 21.11
CA PRO A 685 23.27 18.76 22.38
C PRO A 685 22.10 18.51 23.35
N GLU A 686 21.61 17.27 23.40
CA GLU A 686 20.49 16.93 24.27
C GLU A 686 20.90 17.00 25.75
N PRO A 687 20.12 17.66 26.63
CA PRO A 687 20.51 17.93 28.02
C PRO A 687 20.52 16.69 28.94
N THR A 688 19.97 15.56 28.50
CA THR A 688 19.82 14.36 29.33
C THR A 688 21.05 13.48 29.22
N GLY A 689 21.69 13.15 30.35
CA GLY A 689 22.80 12.18 30.44
C GLY A 689 22.40 10.73 30.10
N ALA A 690 21.33 10.53 29.34
CA ALA A 690 20.87 9.23 28.86
C ALA A 690 21.83 8.70 27.79
N ALA A 691 22.18 7.43 27.91
CA ALA A 691 22.86 6.71 26.84
C ALA A 691 21.95 6.68 25.61
N HIS A 692 22.57 6.73 24.42
CA HIS A 692 21.87 6.71 23.14
C HIS A 692 22.50 5.67 22.22
N GLU A 693 21.69 5.11 21.33
CA GLU A 693 22.13 4.21 20.27
C GLU A 693 21.65 4.70 18.90
N LEU A 694 22.39 4.38 17.85
CA LEU A 694 21.96 4.62 16.48
C LEU A 694 21.11 3.44 16.00
N VAL A 695 19.94 3.71 15.48
CA VAL A 695 19.02 2.70 14.95
C VAL A 695 18.69 2.99 13.50
N LEU A 696 18.95 2.02 12.64
CA LEU A 696 18.47 2.02 11.27
C LEU A 696 17.14 1.31 11.23
N ARG A 697 16.07 2.02 10.87
CA ARG A 697 14.73 1.43 10.77
C ARG A 697 14.25 1.37 9.33
N HIS A 698 13.86 0.18 8.87
CA HIS A 698 13.42 -0.06 7.52
C HIS A 698 12.01 0.50 7.27
N SER A 699 11.84 1.28 6.20
CA SER A 699 10.60 2.03 5.94
C SER A 699 9.38 1.16 5.58
N GLY A 700 9.59 -0.03 5.02
CA GLY A 700 8.52 -0.97 4.67
C GLY A 700 8.26 -1.96 5.81
N HIS A 701 9.22 -2.85 6.04
CA HIS A 701 9.20 -3.89 7.07
C HIS A 701 9.24 -3.41 8.52
N GLN A 702 9.62 -2.16 8.81
CA GLN A 702 9.74 -1.62 10.19
C GLN A 702 10.76 -2.37 11.07
N GLU A 703 11.63 -3.17 10.47
CA GLU A 703 12.72 -3.83 11.16
C GLU A 703 13.82 -2.83 11.52
N GLU A 704 14.56 -3.15 12.57
CA GLU A 704 15.55 -2.27 13.15
C GLU A 704 16.90 -2.97 13.22
N ALA A 705 17.97 -2.25 12.87
CA ALA A 705 19.34 -2.63 13.12
C ALA A 705 19.96 -1.60 14.07
N VAL A 706 20.54 -2.07 15.16
CA VAL A 706 21.16 -1.23 16.19
C VAL A 706 22.67 -1.14 15.93
N VAL A 707 23.21 0.07 16.00
CA VAL A 707 24.62 0.38 15.78
C VAL A 707 25.15 1.12 17.02
N PRO A 708 26.30 0.71 17.57
CA PRO A 708 26.93 1.42 18.68
C PRO A 708 27.19 2.91 18.35
N LEU A 709 27.05 3.75 19.36
CA LEU A 709 27.24 5.20 19.27
C LEU A 709 28.29 5.66 20.27
N GLU A 710 29.34 6.30 19.79
CA GLU A 710 30.31 7.01 20.61
C GLU A 710 29.80 8.44 20.88
N ARG A 711 29.85 8.88 22.14
CA ARG A 711 29.47 10.24 22.57
C ARG A 711 30.68 10.98 23.11
N ALA A 712 30.80 12.26 22.75
CA ALA A 712 31.78 13.18 23.31
C ALA A 712 31.11 14.12 24.32
N ASP A 713 31.90 14.63 25.28
CA ASP A 713 31.42 15.50 26.37
C ASP A 713 30.88 16.85 25.85
N ASP A 714 31.29 17.28 24.66
CA ASP A 714 30.85 18.51 24.00
C ASP A 714 29.51 18.36 23.25
N GLY A 715 28.84 17.21 23.38
CA GLY A 715 27.61 16.89 22.66
C GLY A 715 27.86 16.33 21.25
N GLY A 716 29.11 16.03 20.89
CA GLY A 716 29.44 15.29 19.67
C GLY A 716 28.97 13.83 19.71
N PHE A 717 28.70 13.26 18.54
CA PHE A 717 28.48 11.83 18.38
C PHE A 717 29.22 11.27 17.16
N ARG A 718 29.56 9.99 17.21
CA ARG A 718 30.15 9.23 16.11
C ARG A 718 29.59 7.80 16.08
N ALA A 719 29.22 7.31 14.90
CA ALA A 719 28.80 5.94 14.69
C ALA A 719 29.46 5.38 13.43
N VAL A 720 29.88 4.12 13.48
CA VAL A 720 30.43 3.37 12.34
C VAL A 720 29.52 2.19 12.09
N LEU A 721 29.04 2.04 10.85
CA LEU A 721 28.24 0.89 10.43
C LEU A 721 28.82 0.27 9.16
N ASP A 722 28.76 -1.05 9.04
CA ASP A 722 28.96 -1.77 7.79
C ASP A 722 27.59 -2.24 7.26
N PRO A 723 27.03 -1.58 6.22
CA PRO A 723 25.76 -1.99 5.63
C PRO A 723 25.77 -3.39 5.00
N SER A 724 26.96 -3.96 4.76
CA SER A 724 27.14 -5.29 4.18
C SER A 724 27.29 -6.40 5.22
N ALA A 725 27.48 -6.05 6.49
CA ALA A 725 27.70 -6.98 7.59
C ALA A 725 27.03 -6.48 8.87
N VAL A 726 25.70 -6.51 8.91
CA VAL A 726 24.92 -6.14 10.08
C VAL A 726 24.68 -7.36 10.96
N GLY A 727 25.22 -7.32 12.18
CA GLY A 727 25.05 -8.37 13.18
C GLY A 727 23.62 -8.41 13.73
N GLY A 728 23.17 -9.62 14.08
CA GLY A 728 21.91 -9.85 14.77
C GLY A 728 21.76 -11.31 15.17
N VAL A 729 20.63 -11.65 15.79
CA VAL A 729 20.34 -13.01 16.31
C VAL A 729 20.24 -14.08 15.20
N GLY A 730 20.20 -13.66 13.94
CA GLY A 730 20.21 -14.56 12.76
C GLY A 730 21.59 -14.75 12.13
N GLY A 731 22.65 -14.26 12.79
CA GLY A 731 23.98 -14.11 12.22
C GLY A 731 24.21 -12.74 11.56
N THR A 732 25.38 -12.57 10.96
CA THR A 732 25.79 -11.33 10.28
C THR A 732 25.36 -11.36 8.81
N VAL A 733 24.46 -10.47 8.41
CA VAL A 733 23.95 -10.36 7.03
C VAL A 733 23.91 -8.90 6.56
N PRO A 734 23.89 -8.62 5.25
CA PRO A 734 23.72 -7.26 4.73
C PRO A 734 22.37 -6.66 5.14
N LEU A 735 22.25 -5.33 5.13
CA LEU A 735 20.94 -4.67 5.23
C LEU A 735 20.02 -5.11 4.07
N ALA A 736 18.81 -5.52 4.42
CA ALA A 736 17.77 -5.87 3.45
C ALA A 736 17.55 -4.76 2.41
N GLU A 737 17.21 -5.17 1.18
CA GLU A 737 16.86 -4.27 0.08
C GLU A 737 15.73 -3.34 0.50
N GLY A 738 15.94 -2.05 0.27
CA GLY A 738 14.97 -1.00 0.54
C GLY A 738 15.57 0.16 1.31
N ARG A 739 14.70 0.96 1.93
CA ARG A 739 15.08 2.23 2.55
C ARG A 739 15.12 2.12 4.05
N TRP A 740 16.24 2.52 4.62
CA TRP A 740 16.53 2.58 6.03
C TRP A 740 16.66 4.03 6.49
N TYR A 741 15.98 4.37 7.57
CA TYR A 741 16.07 5.67 8.21
C TYR A 741 16.89 5.57 9.49
N PRO A 742 17.97 6.34 9.62
CA PRO A 742 18.72 6.43 10.86
C PRO A 742 18.01 7.32 11.89
N TYR A 743 17.99 6.88 13.14
CA TYR A 743 17.50 7.60 14.32
C TYR A 743 18.46 7.44 15.49
N LEU A 744 18.49 8.40 16.40
CA LEU A 744 18.95 8.16 17.76
C LEU A 744 17.76 7.85 18.66
N ARG A 745 17.93 6.90 19.57
CA ARG A 745 16.98 6.62 20.66
C ARG A 745 17.71 6.26 21.95
N VAL A 746 17.00 6.32 23.07
CA VAL A 746 17.44 5.69 24.31
C VAL A 746 17.40 4.16 24.13
N PRO A 747 18.43 3.40 24.55
CA PRO A 747 18.40 1.94 24.48
C PRO A 747 17.14 1.35 25.09
N GLY A 748 16.51 0.41 24.36
CA GLY A 748 15.25 -0.23 24.76
C GLY A 748 13.98 0.53 24.38
N GLU A 749 14.05 1.82 24.03
CA GLU A 749 12.89 2.60 23.56
C GLU A 749 12.30 2.00 22.27
N ARG A 750 10.97 1.96 22.18
CA ARG A 750 10.24 1.41 21.01
C ARG A 750 9.08 2.30 20.56
N ASP A 751 8.74 3.36 21.28
CA ASP A 751 7.83 4.39 20.80
C ASP A 751 8.47 5.12 19.61
N PRO A 752 7.93 4.98 18.38
CA PRO A 752 8.46 5.67 17.21
C PRO A 752 8.48 7.20 17.36
N GLU A 753 7.61 7.79 18.20
CA GLU A 753 7.55 9.23 18.44
C GLU A 753 8.69 9.71 19.37
N ALA A 754 9.26 8.80 20.17
CA ALA A 754 10.44 9.08 20.99
C ALA A 754 11.75 9.09 20.17
N TYR A 755 11.74 8.53 18.95
CA TYR A 755 12.96 8.44 18.14
C TYR A 755 13.33 9.80 17.55
N ARG A 756 14.63 10.13 17.56
CA ARG A 756 15.16 11.38 17.02
C ARG A 756 15.78 11.15 15.64
N PRO A 757 15.14 11.57 14.53
CA PRO A 757 15.67 11.33 13.20
C PRO A 757 16.97 12.09 12.95
N LEU A 758 17.96 11.44 12.33
CA LEU A 758 19.20 12.12 11.94
C LEU A 758 18.93 13.11 10.80
N ARG A 759 19.29 14.38 11.04
CA ARG A 759 19.23 15.47 10.07
C ARG A 759 20.61 15.76 9.54
N LEU A 760 20.70 16.19 8.29
CA LEU A 760 21.96 16.54 7.63
C LEU A 760 22.14 18.06 7.65
N GLY A 761 23.26 18.53 8.21
CA GLY A 761 23.58 19.95 8.24
C GLY A 761 23.67 20.57 6.84
N SER A 762 23.22 21.83 6.71
CA SER A 762 23.16 22.54 5.42
C SER A 762 24.46 22.51 4.58
N PRO A 763 25.68 22.66 5.17
CA PRO A 763 26.94 22.59 4.43
C PRO A 763 27.15 21.30 3.63
N LEU A 764 26.59 20.18 4.09
CA LEU A 764 26.75 18.90 3.42
C LEU A 764 25.78 18.71 2.24
N HIS A 765 24.72 19.51 2.11
CA HIS A 765 23.62 19.24 1.17
C HIS A 765 24.06 19.12 -0.29
N HIS A 766 25.10 19.85 -0.70
CA HIS A 766 25.67 19.80 -2.06
C HIS A 766 26.46 18.53 -2.35
N SER A 767 26.93 17.82 -1.32
CA SER A 767 27.76 16.62 -1.47
C SER A 767 26.95 15.32 -1.50
N PHE A 768 25.62 15.41 -1.58
CA PHE A 768 24.69 14.28 -1.54
C PHE A 768 23.83 14.18 -2.80
N PRO A 769 23.38 12.97 -3.18
CA PRO A 769 23.64 11.67 -2.55
C PRO A 769 25.09 11.18 -2.69
N ARG A 770 25.50 10.27 -1.79
CA ARG A 770 26.76 9.51 -1.86
C ARG A 770 26.43 8.04 -2.02
N GLN A 771 27.13 7.33 -2.90
CA GLN A 771 26.86 5.92 -3.21
C GLN A 771 28.14 5.10 -3.11
N GLN A 772 28.01 3.87 -2.62
CA GLN A 772 29.06 2.86 -2.56
C GLN A 772 28.49 1.53 -3.05
N THR A 773 29.26 0.75 -3.81
CA THR A 773 28.84 -0.61 -4.21
C THR A 773 29.43 -1.64 -3.25
N LEU A 774 28.57 -2.39 -2.55
CA LEU A 774 28.94 -3.39 -1.54
C LEU A 774 28.25 -4.73 -1.86
N LEU A 775 28.99 -5.84 -1.90
CA LEU A 775 28.48 -7.19 -2.20
C LEU A 775 27.56 -7.25 -3.45
N GLY A 776 27.92 -6.49 -4.50
CA GLY A 776 27.17 -6.42 -5.76
C GLY A 776 25.92 -5.53 -5.73
N ARG A 777 25.72 -4.76 -4.66
CA ARG A 777 24.59 -3.83 -4.47
C ARG A 777 25.07 -2.39 -4.40
N ASP A 778 24.25 -1.49 -4.92
CA ASP A 778 24.43 -0.06 -4.66
C ASP A 778 23.79 0.32 -3.33
N VAL A 779 24.59 0.86 -2.42
CA VAL A 779 24.14 1.44 -1.16
C VAL A 779 24.27 2.96 -1.25
N THR A 780 23.13 3.66 -1.21
CA THR A 780 23.07 5.11 -1.45
C THR A 780 22.62 5.85 -0.19
N LEU A 781 23.50 6.69 0.35
CA LEU A 781 23.18 7.64 1.40
C LEU A 781 22.65 8.94 0.78
N GLN A 782 21.42 9.32 1.12
CA GLN A 782 20.70 10.42 0.47
C GLN A 782 19.87 11.26 1.44
N ARG A 783 19.50 12.46 0.99
CA ARG A 783 18.58 13.35 1.71
C ARG A 783 17.13 13.12 1.27
N ARG A 784 16.21 13.19 2.22
CA ARG A 784 14.75 13.17 2.00
C ARG A 784 14.08 14.23 2.86
N HIS A 785 12.88 14.64 2.48
CA HIS A 785 12.10 15.64 3.24
C HIS A 785 12.93 16.87 3.66
N HIS A 786 13.67 17.45 2.69
CA HIS A 786 14.73 18.46 2.90
C HIS A 786 16.05 17.87 3.38
N ASP A 787 16.18 17.62 4.67
CA ASP A 787 17.45 17.42 5.39
C ASP A 787 17.52 16.06 6.10
N ARG A 788 16.45 15.27 6.10
CA ARG A 788 16.43 13.98 6.78
C ARG A 788 17.29 12.96 6.02
N LEU A 789 18.20 12.31 6.75
CA LEU A 789 19.07 11.31 6.17
C LEU A 789 18.31 9.99 5.91
N ALA A 790 18.66 9.29 4.84
CA ALA A 790 18.19 7.94 4.55
C ALA A 790 19.26 7.15 3.81
N LEU A 791 19.37 5.86 4.12
CA LEU A 791 20.24 4.89 3.48
C LEU A 791 19.39 3.95 2.62
N GLU A 792 19.63 3.91 1.31
CA GLU A 792 18.94 3.00 0.40
C GLU A 792 19.86 1.82 0.10
N SER A 793 19.47 0.61 0.52
CA SER A 793 20.13 -0.66 0.15
C SER A 793 19.51 -1.18 -1.15
N GLY A 794 20.29 -1.19 -2.23
CA GLY A 794 19.84 -1.62 -3.54
C GLY A 794 19.70 -3.14 -3.69
N SER A 795 19.16 -3.56 -4.83
CA SER A 795 18.96 -4.97 -5.14
C SER A 795 20.27 -5.68 -5.49
N PRO A 796 20.50 -6.93 -5.03
CA PRO A 796 21.66 -7.74 -5.42
C PRO A 796 21.55 -8.29 -6.85
N LEU A 797 20.37 -8.21 -7.46
CA LEU A 797 20.15 -8.71 -8.82
C LEU A 797 20.75 -7.74 -9.85
N PRO A 798 21.36 -8.20 -10.94
CA PRO A 798 21.72 -7.32 -12.06
C PRO A 798 20.48 -6.61 -12.65
N VAL A 799 20.61 -5.35 -13.05
CA VAL A 799 19.48 -4.56 -13.59
C VAL A 799 18.79 -5.24 -14.78
N THR A 800 19.53 -5.99 -15.59
CA THR A 800 19.03 -6.70 -16.79
C THR A 800 18.06 -7.84 -16.46
N VAL A 801 18.12 -8.40 -15.26
CA VAL A 801 17.19 -9.46 -14.81
C VAL A 801 16.05 -8.90 -13.96
N ARG A 802 16.15 -7.66 -13.46
CA ARG A 802 15.10 -7.00 -12.68
C ARG A 802 13.88 -6.67 -13.54
N GLY A 803 12.75 -6.47 -12.86
CA GLY A 803 11.51 -6.00 -13.49
C GLY A 803 10.78 -7.04 -14.36
N ALA A 804 9.62 -6.65 -14.87
CA ALA A 804 8.72 -7.57 -15.58
C ALA A 804 9.33 -8.16 -16.87
N TYR A 805 10.04 -7.35 -17.67
CA TYR A 805 10.70 -7.80 -18.90
C TYR A 805 11.85 -8.78 -18.61
N GLY A 806 12.77 -8.40 -17.71
CA GLY A 806 13.92 -9.24 -17.34
C GLY A 806 13.47 -10.60 -16.80
N GLN A 807 12.50 -10.60 -15.88
CA GLN A 807 11.93 -11.83 -15.35
C GLN A 807 11.18 -12.67 -16.39
N ARG A 808 10.55 -12.05 -17.40
CA ARG A 808 9.95 -12.80 -18.52
C ARG A 808 11.01 -13.53 -19.33
N LEU A 809 12.11 -12.87 -19.68
CA LEU A 809 13.22 -13.49 -20.40
C LEU A 809 13.83 -14.65 -19.60
N GLN A 810 13.95 -14.51 -18.28
CA GLN A 810 14.44 -15.62 -17.45
C GLN A 810 13.46 -16.80 -17.41
N ARG A 811 12.15 -16.57 -17.46
CA ARG A 811 11.14 -17.65 -17.60
C ARG A 811 11.19 -18.32 -18.97
N GLU A 812 11.43 -17.56 -20.05
CA GLU A 812 11.64 -18.12 -21.38
C GLU A 812 12.92 -18.99 -21.41
N ARG A 813 14.01 -18.51 -20.79
CA ARG A 813 15.25 -19.30 -20.61
C ARG A 813 15.00 -20.56 -19.77
N TYR A 814 14.26 -20.45 -18.66
CA TYR A 814 13.85 -21.59 -17.84
C TYR A 814 13.12 -22.65 -18.68
N ALA A 815 12.11 -22.25 -19.46
CA ALA A 815 11.35 -23.18 -20.29
C ALA A 815 12.24 -23.90 -21.32
N ALA A 816 13.18 -23.18 -21.93
CA ALA A 816 14.15 -23.76 -22.86
C ALA A 816 15.16 -24.72 -22.18
N LEU A 817 15.59 -24.43 -20.95
CA LEU A 817 16.50 -25.29 -20.19
C LEU A 817 15.80 -26.54 -19.65
N ARG A 818 14.54 -26.40 -19.22
CA ARG A 818 13.71 -27.49 -18.71
C ARG A 818 13.37 -28.52 -19.79
N ALA A 819 13.20 -28.08 -21.04
CA ALA A 819 12.85 -28.94 -22.17
C ALA A 819 14.00 -29.81 -22.70
N ARG A 820 15.18 -29.78 -22.05
CA ARG A 820 16.32 -30.63 -22.41
C ARG A 820 16.15 -32.03 -21.82
N THR A 821 16.99 -32.97 -22.27
CA THR A 821 16.92 -34.38 -21.84
C THR A 821 17.28 -34.56 -20.36
N ALA A 822 16.77 -35.63 -19.74
CA ALA A 822 17.04 -35.92 -18.32
C ALA A 822 18.53 -36.15 -18.01
N ASP A 823 19.32 -36.66 -18.96
CA ASP A 823 20.77 -36.86 -18.82
C ASP A 823 21.56 -35.55 -18.66
N GLU A 824 20.94 -34.42 -19.02
CA GLU A 824 21.51 -33.10 -18.80
C GLU A 824 21.24 -32.53 -17.39
N LEU A 825 20.48 -33.22 -16.52
CA LEU A 825 20.30 -32.76 -15.15
C LEU A 825 21.62 -32.80 -14.38
N ARG A 826 21.87 -31.76 -13.57
CA ARG A 826 23.05 -31.66 -12.71
C ARG A 826 22.83 -32.53 -11.47
N PRO A 827 23.86 -33.25 -10.98
CA PRO A 827 23.83 -33.89 -9.67
C PRO A 827 23.89 -32.81 -8.58
N ALA A 828 22.79 -32.06 -8.45
CA ALA A 828 22.66 -30.89 -7.59
C ALA A 828 21.29 -30.91 -6.92
N VAL A 829 21.25 -30.42 -5.69
CA VAL A 829 20.01 -30.22 -4.92
C VAL A 829 19.79 -28.73 -4.72
N LEU A 830 18.63 -28.23 -5.16
CA LEU A 830 18.19 -26.87 -4.87
C LEU A 830 17.26 -26.86 -3.66
N TYR A 831 17.72 -26.26 -2.57
CA TYR A 831 16.98 -26.09 -1.34
C TYR A 831 16.32 -24.71 -1.29
N SER A 832 15.08 -24.64 -0.84
CA SER A 832 14.35 -23.38 -0.61
C SER A 832 13.54 -23.45 0.67
N SER A 833 13.90 -22.63 1.67
CA SER A 833 13.11 -22.46 2.88
C SER A 833 12.44 -21.08 2.92
N PHE A 834 11.12 -21.05 3.08
CA PHE A 834 10.27 -19.84 3.14
C PHE A 834 10.55 -18.82 2.03
N ASP A 835 10.65 -19.30 0.79
CA ASP A 835 11.04 -18.54 -0.42
C ASP A 835 12.43 -17.87 -0.32
N GLY A 836 13.38 -18.60 0.25
CA GLY A 836 14.78 -18.21 0.42
C GLY A 836 15.05 -17.21 1.52
N ARG A 837 14.11 -17.02 2.46
CA ARG A 837 14.26 -16.05 3.56
C ARG A 837 15.17 -16.55 4.68
N GLN A 838 15.40 -17.86 4.76
CA GLN A 838 16.11 -18.49 5.88
C GLN A 838 16.91 -19.71 5.43
N PHE A 839 17.96 -20.03 6.19
CA PHE A 839 18.62 -21.34 6.19
C PHE A 839 18.09 -22.14 7.39
N SER A 840 16.94 -22.79 7.20
CA SER A 840 16.15 -23.34 8.31
C SER A 840 15.19 -24.46 7.88
N ASP A 841 14.49 -25.01 8.88
CA ASP A 841 13.32 -25.89 8.75
C ASP A 841 13.68 -27.22 8.05
N SER A 842 12.68 -27.96 7.56
CA SER A 842 12.87 -29.30 7.01
C SER A 842 13.88 -29.35 5.86
N PRO A 843 13.96 -28.35 4.95
CA PRO A 843 15.03 -28.32 3.94
C PRO A 843 16.45 -28.29 4.53
N ARG A 844 16.66 -27.67 5.69
CA ARG A 844 17.98 -27.63 6.36
C ARG A 844 18.32 -28.98 6.96
N ALA A 845 17.36 -29.67 7.55
CA ALA A 845 17.54 -31.02 8.09
C ALA A 845 17.90 -32.02 6.97
N VAL A 846 17.15 -32.00 5.86
CA VAL A 846 17.45 -32.82 4.67
C VAL A 846 18.82 -32.50 4.10
N HIS A 847 19.20 -31.22 4.03
CA HIS A 847 20.55 -30.82 3.63
C HIS A 847 21.63 -31.41 4.54
N ARG A 848 21.49 -31.26 5.86
CA ARG A 848 22.46 -31.75 6.85
C ARG A 848 22.63 -33.25 6.76
N GLU A 849 21.53 -33.98 6.67
CA GLU A 849 21.53 -35.43 6.50
C GLU A 849 22.28 -35.83 5.23
N LEU A 850 21.94 -35.24 4.08
CA LEU A 850 22.60 -35.56 2.81
C LEU A 850 24.10 -35.20 2.83
N ALA A 851 24.46 -34.04 3.37
CA ALA A 851 25.85 -33.59 3.48
C ALA A 851 26.68 -34.52 4.38
N SER A 852 26.09 -35.06 5.45
CA SER A 852 26.77 -35.98 6.37
C SER A 852 27.16 -37.32 5.70
N ARG A 853 26.45 -37.72 4.65
CA ARG A 853 26.71 -38.95 3.88
C ARG A 853 27.90 -38.82 2.91
N GLY A 854 28.46 -37.62 2.73
CA GLY A 854 29.61 -37.39 1.85
C GLY A 854 29.32 -37.62 0.36
N ALA A 855 28.08 -37.45 -0.08
CA ALA A 855 27.70 -37.61 -1.48
C ALA A 855 28.33 -36.49 -2.35
N ASP A 856 28.85 -36.85 -3.53
CA ASP A 856 29.36 -35.89 -4.53
C ASP A 856 28.18 -35.20 -5.25
N ILE A 857 27.45 -34.38 -4.50
CA ILE A 857 26.25 -33.65 -4.93
C ILE A 857 26.45 -32.17 -4.62
N GLU A 858 26.16 -31.32 -5.59
CA GLU A 858 26.24 -29.87 -5.40
C GLU A 858 25.05 -29.36 -4.57
N HIS A 859 25.32 -28.61 -3.50
CA HIS A 859 24.28 -28.04 -2.64
C HIS A 859 24.02 -26.56 -2.99
N LEU A 860 22.82 -26.27 -3.48
CA LEU A 860 22.37 -24.92 -3.87
C LEU A 860 21.28 -24.45 -2.92
N TRP A 861 21.45 -23.28 -2.31
CA TRP A 861 20.42 -22.74 -1.41
C TRP A 861 19.84 -21.44 -1.95
N VAL A 862 18.52 -21.37 -2.11
CA VAL A 862 17.85 -20.13 -2.55
C VAL A 862 17.96 -19.09 -1.44
N VAL A 863 18.53 -17.93 -1.75
CA VAL A 863 18.65 -16.80 -0.83
C VAL A 863 17.94 -15.58 -1.40
N ARG A 864 16.92 -15.11 -0.69
CA ARG A 864 16.22 -13.86 -0.99
C ARG A 864 17.02 -12.73 -0.37
N ASP A 865 17.43 -11.78 -1.21
CA ASP A 865 17.96 -10.50 -0.74
C ASP A 865 19.18 -10.65 0.21
N GLN A 866 19.99 -11.70 0.03
CA GLN A 866 21.15 -12.01 0.89
C GLN A 866 20.80 -12.03 2.40
N GLN A 867 19.53 -12.25 2.76
CA GLN A 867 19.03 -12.21 4.14
C GLN A 867 19.14 -13.55 4.87
N ALA A 868 19.92 -14.49 4.34
CA ALA A 868 20.19 -15.77 4.97
C ALA A 868 21.67 -16.11 4.78
N ALA A 869 22.37 -16.34 5.88
CA ALA A 869 23.69 -16.93 5.88
C ALA A 869 23.59 -18.43 5.58
N VAL A 870 24.45 -18.94 4.71
CA VAL A 870 24.54 -20.37 4.37
C VAL A 870 25.92 -20.89 4.80
N PRO A 871 26.02 -22.14 5.27
CA PRO A 871 27.29 -22.70 5.74
C PRO A 871 28.27 -22.93 4.58
N GLU A 872 29.55 -23.12 4.93
CA GLU A 872 30.59 -23.51 3.97
C GLU A 872 30.20 -24.79 3.22
N GLY A 873 30.56 -24.89 1.93
CA GLY A 873 30.17 -25.98 1.05
C GLY A 873 28.78 -25.83 0.40
N VAL A 874 27.97 -24.86 0.86
CA VAL A 874 26.66 -24.55 0.25
C VAL A 874 26.74 -23.28 -0.58
N ARG A 875 26.30 -23.37 -1.84
CA ARG A 875 26.34 -22.22 -2.76
C ARG A 875 25.04 -21.42 -2.67
N PRO A 876 25.06 -20.15 -2.25
CA PRO A 876 23.87 -19.32 -2.21
C PRO A 876 23.46 -18.89 -3.62
N VAL A 877 22.17 -19.06 -3.95
CA VAL A 877 21.58 -18.73 -5.24
C VAL A 877 20.55 -17.62 -5.03
N ALA A 878 20.83 -16.42 -5.55
CA ALA A 878 19.94 -15.27 -5.37
C ALA A 878 18.57 -15.52 -6.02
N LEU A 879 17.49 -15.43 -5.24
CA LEU A 879 16.12 -15.60 -5.73
C LEU A 879 15.85 -14.65 -6.91
N HIS A 880 15.20 -15.16 -7.97
CA HIS A 880 14.91 -14.43 -9.21
C HIS A 880 16.11 -14.08 -10.10
N SER A 881 17.33 -14.49 -9.73
CA SER A 881 18.49 -14.37 -10.62
C SER A 881 18.38 -15.32 -11.83
N ALA A 882 19.22 -15.09 -12.85
CA ALA A 882 19.35 -16.02 -13.97
C ALA A 882 19.78 -17.42 -13.50
N GLU A 883 20.65 -17.47 -12.49
CA GLU A 883 21.14 -18.70 -11.88
C GLU A 883 20.03 -19.46 -11.16
N TRP A 884 19.15 -18.77 -10.44
CA TRP A 884 17.98 -19.41 -9.79
C TRP A 884 17.05 -20.08 -10.81
N HIS A 885 16.81 -19.44 -11.95
CA HIS A 885 16.02 -20.05 -13.02
C HIS A 885 16.73 -21.27 -13.62
N GLU A 886 18.05 -21.22 -13.79
CA GLU A 886 18.83 -22.36 -14.26
C GLU A 886 18.83 -23.51 -13.24
N ALA A 887 19.04 -23.21 -11.95
CA ALA A 887 19.01 -24.19 -10.88
C ALA A 887 17.64 -24.87 -10.77
N LEU A 888 16.54 -24.13 -10.88
CA LEU A 888 15.19 -24.71 -10.95
C LEU A 888 15.01 -25.65 -12.15
N ALA A 889 15.57 -25.30 -13.30
CA ALA A 889 15.42 -26.08 -14.53
C ALA A 889 16.34 -27.32 -14.60
N ARG A 890 17.48 -27.30 -13.90
CA ARG A 890 18.58 -28.26 -14.12
C ARG A 890 19.01 -29.06 -12.90
N SER A 891 18.62 -28.68 -11.69
CA SER A 891 18.95 -29.48 -10.49
C SER A 891 18.16 -30.78 -10.52
N ARG A 892 18.82 -31.93 -10.32
CA ARG A 892 18.13 -33.23 -10.30
C ARG A 892 17.15 -33.32 -9.13
N TRP A 893 17.43 -32.63 -8.03
CA TRP A 893 16.57 -32.60 -6.85
C TRP A 893 16.23 -31.17 -6.43
N ILE A 894 15.00 -30.98 -5.95
CA ILE A 894 14.51 -29.74 -5.38
C ILE A 894 13.83 -30.05 -4.05
N VAL A 895 14.24 -29.38 -2.98
CA VAL A 895 13.64 -29.54 -1.64
C VAL A 895 13.09 -28.20 -1.19
N THR A 896 11.78 -28.15 -0.95
CA THR A 896 11.09 -26.91 -0.54
C THR A 896 10.06 -27.16 0.56
N ASN A 897 9.81 -26.17 1.40
CA ASN A 897 8.74 -26.18 2.41
C ASN A 897 7.58 -25.22 2.08
N THR A 898 7.71 -24.43 1.02
CA THR A 898 6.65 -23.55 0.49
C THR A 898 6.34 -23.87 -0.97
N HIS A 899 5.30 -23.20 -1.50
CA HIS A 899 4.94 -23.30 -2.90
C HIS A 899 6.05 -22.76 -3.81
N LEU A 900 6.43 -23.53 -4.82
CA LEU A 900 7.23 -23.04 -5.94
C LEU A 900 6.44 -22.01 -6.77
N PRO A 901 7.13 -21.20 -7.61
CA PRO A 901 6.48 -20.21 -8.46
C PRO A 901 5.33 -20.81 -9.27
N GLN A 902 4.25 -20.06 -9.46
CA GLN A 902 3.07 -20.55 -10.16
C GLN A 902 3.39 -21.10 -11.57
N TRP A 903 4.34 -20.50 -12.28
CA TRP A 903 4.74 -20.91 -13.63
C TRP A 903 5.74 -22.08 -13.66
N PHE A 904 6.16 -22.60 -12.51
CA PHE A 904 7.08 -23.73 -12.44
C PHE A 904 6.43 -25.00 -12.99
N GLU A 905 7.19 -25.72 -13.80
CA GLU A 905 6.87 -27.05 -14.32
C GLU A 905 8.14 -27.87 -14.18
N ARG A 906 8.12 -29.02 -13.51
CA ARG A 906 9.35 -29.83 -13.35
C ARG A 906 9.81 -30.41 -14.69
N ALA A 907 11.12 -30.53 -14.89
CA ALA A 907 11.69 -31.27 -16.01
C ALA A 907 11.54 -32.79 -15.79
N GLU A 908 11.60 -33.55 -16.89
CA GLU A 908 11.63 -35.00 -16.82
C GLU A 908 12.88 -35.48 -16.05
N GLY A 909 12.72 -36.45 -15.15
CA GLY A 909 13.80 -36.95 -14.29
C GLY A 909 14.10 -36.10 -13.04
N GLN A 910 13.49 -34.92 -12.87
CA GLN A 910 13.63 -34.14 -11.63
C GLN A 910 12.76 -34.70 -10.50
N CYS A 911 13.31 -34.72 -9.29
CA CYS A 911 12.58 -35.04 -8.07
C CYS A 911 12.30 -33.76 -7.27
N VAL A 912 11.02 -33.46 -7.01
CA VAL A 912 10.61 -32.33 -6.18
C VAL A 912 10.02 -32.84 -4.86
N VAL A 913 10.74 -32.60 -3.77
CA VAL A 913 10.30 -32.92 -2.40
C VAL A 913 9.62 -31.69 -1.82
N GLN A 914 8.32 -31.81 -1.56
CA GLN A 914 7.54 -30.82 -0.82
C GLN A 914 7.47 -31.27 0.64
N THR A 915 8.20 -30.58 1.52
CA THR A 915 8.21 -30.88 2.96
C THR A 915 7.04 -30.24 3.71
N TRP A 916 6.38 -29.24 3.10
CA TRP A 916 5.48 -28.33 3.80
C TRP A 916 6.13 -27.78 5.09
N HIS A 917 5.37 -27.14 5.98
CA HIS A 917 5.95 -26.43 7.13
C HIS A 917 5.16 -26.64 8.43
N GLY A 918 4.59 -27.83 8.60
CA GLY A 918 3.97 -28.29 9.83
C GLY A 918 2.53 -28.79 9.68
N THR A 919 2.01 -29.38 10.75
CA THR A 919 0.66 -29.94 10.83
C THR A 919 -0.41 -28.83 10.69
N PRO A 920 -1.39 -28.99 9.78
CA PRO A 920 -2.45 -27.99 9.63
C PRO A 920 -3.41 -27.98 10.82
N LEU A 921 -3.39 -26.90 11.61
CA LEU A 921 -4.53 -26.52 12.46
C LEU A 921 -5.58 -25.77 11.63
N LYS A 922 -5.11 -24.81 10.83
CA LYS A 922 -5.92 -23.90 10.02
C LYS A 922 -6.28 -24.55 8.71
N ARG A 923 -7.47 -24.26 8.17
CA ARG A 923 -7.80 -24.64 6.80
C ARG A 923 -6.84 -23.96 5.82
N VAL A 924 -6.37 -24.72 4.83
CA VAL A 924 -5.39 -24.28 3.81
C VAL A 924 -5.78 -24.81 2.45
N GLY A 925 -5.25 -24.20 1.39
CA GLY A 925 -5.51 -24.64 0.02
C GLY A 925 -7.00 -24.60 -0.31
N ARG A 926 -7.53 -25.70 -0.86
CA ARG A 926 -8.95 -25.86 -1.21
C ARG A 926 -9.89 -25.92 -0.01
N ASP A 927 -9.39 -26.23 1.19
CA ASP A 927 -10.22 -26.27 2.39
C ASP A 927 -10.67 -24.88 2.86
N LEU A 928 -10.11 -23.82 2.28
CA LEU A 928 -10.60 -22.45 2.47
C LEU A 928 -11.96 -22.22 1.80
N ALA A 929 -12.43 -23.13 0.95
CA ALA A 929 -13.74 -22.99 0.29
C ALA A 929 -14.86 -22.74 1.32
N GLY A 930 -15.66 -21.70 1.06
CA GLY A 930 -16.74 -21.28 1.95
C GLY A 930 -16.32 -20.34 3.09
N THR A 931 -15.03 -20.03 3.26
CA THR A 931 -14.58 -18.98 4.19
C THR A 931 -14.68 -17.58 3.55
N PRO A 932 -14.88 -16.49 4.33
CA PRO A 932 -14.97 -15.13 3.79
C PRO A 932 -13.73 -14.68 3.00
N HIS A 933 -12.56 -15.25 3.30
CA HIS A 933 -11.27 -14.88 2.72
C HIS A 933 -10.78 -15.87 1.63
N ALA A 934 -11.68 -16.70 1.10
CA ALA A 934 -11.33 -17.70 0.09
C ALA A 934 -10.96 -17.06 -1.27
N ASP A 935 -9.73 -17.29 -1.74
CA ASP A 935 -9.29 -16.90 -3.09
C ASP A 935 -9.54 -18.05 -4.08
N ALA A 936 -10.57 -17.90 -4.92
CA ALA A 936 -10.95 -18.89 -5.94
C ALA A 936 -9.81 -19.20 -6.92
N ALA A 937 -9.05 -18.18 -7.36
CA ALA A 937 -7.95 -18.35 -8.28
C ALA A 937 -6.75 -19.07 -7.62
N TYR A 938 -6.48 -18.79 -6.35
CA TYR A 938 -5.50 -19.54 -5.57
C TYR A 938 -5.89 -21.01 -5.47
N MET A 939 -7.14 -21.31 -5.07
CA MET A 939 -7.64 -22.68 -4.92
C MET A 939 -7.63 -23.46 -6.25
N ALA A 940 -8.08 -22.83 -7.35
CA ALA A 940 -8.06 -23.42 -8.69
C ALA A 940 -6.62 -23.74 -9.17
N SER A 941 -5.62 -23.02 -8.65
CA SER A 941 -4.21 -23.27 -9.00
C SER A 941 -3.58 -24.47 -8.28
N MET A 942 -4.23 -25.02 -7.24
CA MET A 942 -3.63 -26.03 -6.35
C MET A 942 -3.26 -27.31 -7.09
N GLU A 943 -4.17 -27.87 -7.89
CA GLU A 943 -3.94 -29.12 -8.62
C GLU A 943 -2.73 -29.04 -9.55
N ARG A 944 -2.61 -27.95 -10.32
CA ARG A 944 -1.46 -27.76 -11.21
C ARG A 944 -0.15 -27.60 -10.43
N ARG A 945 -0.17 -26.94 -9.27
CA ARG A 945 1.02 -26.75 -8.42
C ARG A 945 1.47 -28.05 -7.78
N SER A 946 0.53 -28.81 -7.21
CA SER A 946 0.82 -30.06 -6.51
C SER A 946 1.22 -31.18 -7.47
N ALA A 947 0.73 -31.15 -8.72
CA ALA A 947 1.19 -32.03 -9.79
C ALA A 947 2.71 -31.93 -10.08
N GLN A 948 3.36 -30.83 -9.66
CA GLN A 948 4.81 -30.67 -9.81
C GLN A 948 5.62 -31.36 -8.71
N TRP A 949 4.97 -31.86 -7.65
CA TRP A 949 5.65 -32.54 -6.54
C TRP A 949 5.85 -34.01 -6.85
N SER A 950 7.04 -34.53 -6.59
CA SER A 950 7.36 -35.95 -6.69
C SER A 950 6.96 -36.68 -5.41
N VAL A 951 7.23 -36.05 -4.26
CA VAL A 951 6.90 -36.57 -2.93
C VAL A 951 6.41 -35.42 -2.06
N LEU A 952 5.32 -35.65 -1.31
CA LEU A 952 4.86 -34.79 -0.22
C LEU A 952 5.21 -35.43 1.12
N VAL A 953 5.95 -34.74 1.98
CA VAL A 953 6.24 -35.23 3.34
C VAL A 953 5.06 -34.92 4.24
N SER A 954 4.67 -35.89 5.08
CA SER A 954 3.59 -35.74 6.05
C SER A 954 4.14 -35.91 7.48
N PRO A 955 3.84 -34.96 8.39
CA PRO A 955 4.37 -35.00 9.75
C PRO A 955 3.67 -36.02 10.67
N ASN A 956 2.45 -36.44 10.34
CA ASN A 956 1.65 -37.39 11.12
C ASN A 956 0.51 -37.98 10.29
N SER A 957 -0.04 -39.10 10.76
CA SER A 957 -1.17 -39.78 10.11
C SER A 957 -2.42 -38.90 9.98
N PHE A 958 -2.64 -37.94 10.90
CA PHE A 958 -3.71 -36.94 10.79
C PHE A 958 -3.53 -36.00 9.59
N SER A 959 -2.31 -35.54 9.33
CA SER A 959 -2.02 -34.53 8.31
C SER A 959 -2.18 -35.07 6.89
N THR A 960 -1.90 -36.35 6.67
CA THR A 960 -1.95 -36.98 5.34
C THR A 960 -3.26 -36.76 4.60
N PRO A 961 -4.45 -37.15 5.13
CA PRO A 961 -5.72 -36.92 4.45
C PRO A 961 -6.06 -35.43 4.30
N VAL A 962 -5.65 -34.59 5.25
CA VAL A 962 -5.88 -33.13 5.21
C VAL A 962 -5.07 -32.49 4.07
N LEU A 963 -3.77 -32.75 4.02
CA LEU A 963 -2.86 -32.17 3.02
C LEU A 963 -3.20 -32.66 1.60
N ARG A 964 -3.55 -33.94 1.44
CA ARG A 964 -3.99 -34.48 0.13
C ARG A 964 -5.21 -33.76 -0.39
N ARG A 965 -6.24 -33.57 0.45
CA ARG A 965 -7.47 -32.85 0.09
C ARG A 965 -7.18 -31.37 -0.19
N ALA A 966 -6.53 -30.69 0.76
CA ALA A 966 -6.25 -29.26 0.69
C ALA A 966 -5.44 -28.87 -0.56
N PHE A 967 -4.47 -29.69 -0.98
CA PHE A 967 -3.63 -29.42 -2.15
C PHE A 967 -4.05 -30.16 -3.41
N ALA A 968 -5.16 -30.91 -3.37
CA ALA A 968 -5.58 -31.81 -4.45
C ALA A 968 -4.43 -32.71 -4.95
N TYR A 969 -3.66 -33.27 -4.01
CA TYR A 969 -2.46 -34.03 -4.33
C TYR A 969 -2.73 -35.54 -4.38
N GLY A 970 -2.64 -36.09 -5.60
CA GLY A 970 -2.81 -37.52 -5.85
C GLY A 970 -1.51 -38.34 -5.88
N GLY A 971 -0.34 -37.68 -5.77
CA GLY A 971 0.96 -38.35 -5.83
C GLY A 971 1.38 -39.04 -4.53
N GLU A 972 2.66 -39.37 -4.43
CA GLU A 972 3.23 -40.09 -3.30
C GLU A 972 3.36 -39.22 -2.04
N VAL A 973 2.89 -39.74 -0.91
CA VAL A 973 3.06 -39.12 0.40
C VAL A 973 4.01 -39.97 1.24
N LEU A 974 5.06 -39.35 1.76
CA LEU A 974 5.99 -39.99 2.70
C LEU A 974 5.59 -39.63 4.13
N GLU A 975 5.01 -40.60 4.82
CA GLU A 975 4.66 -40.52 6.25
C GLU A 975 5.90 -40.89 7.08
N CYS A 976 6.73 -39.90 7.41
CA CYS A 976 7.96 -40.12 8.16
C CYS A 976 8.21 -39.12 9.30
N GLY A 977 7.24 -38.25 9.63
CA GLY A 977 7.47 -37.14 10.54
C GLY A 977 8.03 -35.90 9.83
N SER A 978 8.42 -34.90 10.60
CA SER A 978 8.98 -33.65 10.08
C SER A 978 10.50 -33.64 10.23
N PRO A 979 11.27 -33.54 9.12
CA PRO A 979 12.75 -33.50 9.19
C PRO A 979 13.31 -32.46 10.16
N ARG A 980 12.65 -31.31 10.33
CA ARG A 980 13.09 -30.29 11.30
C ARG A 980 13.02 -30.75 12.76
N ASN A 981 12.15 -31.72 13.08
CA ASN A 981 11.95 -32.22 14.44
C ASN A 981 13.01 -33.26 14.83
N ASP A 982 13.82 -33.77 13.89
CA ASP A 982 14.86 -34.76 14.18
C ASP A 982 15.84 -34.28 15.26
N LEU A 983 16.11 -32.97 15.31
CA LEU A 983 16.95 -32.36 16.34
C LEU A 983 16.44 -32.60 17.77
N LEU A 984 15.11 -32.73 17.96
CA LEU A 984 14.52 -32.98 19.28
C LEU A 984 14.84 -34.40 19.79
N TYR A 985 15.21 -35.32 18.89
CA TYR A 985 15.59 -36.71 19.20
C TYR A 985 17.10 -36.94 19.16
N ALA A 986 17.87 -35.98 18.63
CA ALA A 986 19.31 -36.12 18.44
C ALA A 986 20.04 -36.47 19.76
N PRO A 987 21.00 -37.43 19.74
CA PRO A 987 21.76 -37.83 20.93
C PRO A 987 22.53 -36.67 21.59
N ASP A 988 22.98 -35.69 20.80
CA ASP A 988 23.75 -34.54 21.23
C ASP A 988 22.90 -33.27 21.45
N ARG A 989 21.57 -33.38 21.47
CA ARG A 989 20.65 -32.25 21.66
C ARG A 989 20.96 -31.40 22.90
N ALA A 990 21.44 -32.00 24.00
CA ALA A 990 21.81 -31.25 25.20
C ALA A 990 22.99 -30.29 24.94
N LYS A 991 23.95 -30.69 24.10
CA LYS A 991 25.08 -29.84 23.68
C LYS A 991 24.61 -28.68 22.80
N VAL A 992 23.70 -28.97 21.86
CA VAL A 992 23.08 -27.94 21.01
C VAL A 992 22.31 -26.94 21.87
N ALA A 993 21.49 -27.42 22.81
CA ALA A 993 20.73 -26.58 23.74
C ALA A 993 21.63 -25.64 24.55
N ALA A 994 22.77 -26.13 25.05
CA ALA A 994 23.74 -25.32 25.78
C ALA A 994 24.35 -24.22 24.89
N ALA A 995 24.74 -24.56 23.66
CA ALA A 995 25.28 -23.59 22.71
C ALA A 995 24.26 -22.50 22.32
N VAL A 996 22.99 -22.87 22.12
CA VAL A 996 21.91 -21.91 21.81
C VAL A 996 21.63 -20.99 23.00
N ARG A 997 21.65 -21.52 24.24
CA ARG A 997 21.51 -20.70 25.45
C ARG A 997 22.65 -19.70 25.60
N GLU A 998 23.88 -20.11 25.30
CA GLU A 998 25.06 -19.22 25.29
C GLU A 998 24.95 -18.15 24.20
N GLU A 999 24.60 -18.53 22.97
CA GLU A 999 24.44 -17.62 21.82
C GLU A 999 23.38 -16.54 22.09
N LEU A 1000 22.25 -16.92 22.70
CA LEU A 1000 21.16 -16.01 23.06
C LEU A 1000 21.40 -15.26 24.38
N ALA A 1001 22.56 -15.44 25.01
CA ALA A 1001 22.93 -14.84 26.29
C ALA A 1001 21.85 -15.05 27.37
N ILE A 1002 21.35 -16.28 27.48
CA ILE A 1002 20.34 -16.67 28.48
C ILE A 1002 21.05 -16.91 29.82
N PRO A 1003 20.72 -16.17 30.90
CA PRO A 1003 21.39 -16.34 32.18
C PRO A 1003 21.15 -17.73 32.79
N GLU A 1004 22.14 -18.23 33.52
CA GLU A 1004 22.07 -19.54 34.18
C GLU A 1004 20.89 -19.60 35.17
N GLY A 1005 20.22 -20.75 35.23
CA GLY A 1005 19.07 -20.99 36.13
C GLY A 1005 17.77 -20.32 35.69
N ARG A 1006 17.75 -19.51 34.64
CA ARG A 1006 16.51 -18.88 34.14
C ARG A 1006 15.68 -19.84 33.30
N ARG A 1007 14.36 -19.84 33.55
CA ARG A 1007 13.36 -20.54 32.74
C ARG A 1007 13.12 -19.80 31.43
N VAL A 1008 13.04 -20.53 30.33
CA VAL A 1008 12.87 -19.98 28.99
C VAL A 1008 11.43 -20.16 28.53
N VAL A 1009 10.75 -19.05 28.26
CA VAL A 1009 9.39 -19.02 27.71
C VAL A 1009 9.48 -18.63 26.25
N LEU A 1010 9.00 -19.48 25.33
CA LEU A 1010 8.85 -19.12 23.93
C LEU A 1010 7.45 -18.59 23.68
N TYR A 1011 7.34 -17.34 23.25
CA TYR A 1011 6.08 -16.74 22.81
C TYR A 1011 6.02 -16.65 21.29
N ALA A 1012 5.13 -17.41 20.66
CA ALA A 1012 5.04 -17.55 19.20
C ALA A 1012 3.60 -17.35 18.66
N PRO A 1013 3.06 -16.11 18.71
CA PRO A 1013 1.70 -15.82 18.25
C PRO A 1013 1.58 -15.87 16.72
N THR A 1014 0.39 -16.22 16.23
CA THR A 1014 0.10 -16.21 14.79
C THR A 1014 -0.27 -14.83 14.26
N TRP A 1015 -0.04 -14.61 12.97
CA TRP A 1015 -0.41 -13.36 12.30
C TRP A 1015 -1.91 -13.33 11.95
N ARG A 1016 -2.45 -12.12 11.73
CA ARG A 1016 -3.87 -11.87 11.43
C ARG A 1016 -4.07 -11.28 10.03
N GLU A 1017 -4.94 -11.90 9.23
CA GLU A 1017 -5.15 -11.58 7.81
C GLU A 1017 -5.89 -10.26 7.55
N ASP A 1018 -6.76 -9.90 8.48
CA ASP A 1018 -7.57 -8.69 8.51
C ASP A 1018 -6.79 -7.43 8.93
N ARG A 1019 -5.49 -7.56 9.23
CA ARG A 1019 -4.61 -6.44 9.64
C ARG A 1019 -3.44 -6.17 8.67
N PRO A 1020 -3.71 -6.00 7.36
CA PRO A 1020 -2.65 -5.78 6.39
C PRO A 1020 -1.96 -4.42 6.58
N ARG A 1021 -0.65 -4.41 6.38
CA ARG A 1021 0.17 -3.21 6.17
C ARG A 1021 0.66 -3.15 4.72
N LYS A 1022 1.26 -2.02 4.36
CA LYS A 1022 1.90 -1.85 3.04
C LYS A 1022 2.99 -2.91 2.82
N ALA A 1023 3.25 -3.24 1.55
CA ALA A 1023 4.29 -4.19 1.11
C ALA A 1023 4.08 -5.67 1.52
N GLY A 1024 2.82 -6.11 1.68
CA GLY A 1024 2.50 -7.53 1.93
C GLY A 1024 2.94 -8.04 3.29
N ARG A 1025 2.92 -7.16 4.30
CA ARG A 1025 3.25 -7.46 5.70
C ARG A 1025 2.06 -7.16 6.60
N TYR A 1026 2.09 -7.66 7.82
CA TYR A 1026 1.05 -7.46 8.85
C TYR A 1026 1.62 -6.73 10.07
N ALA A 1027 0.75 -6.10 10.84
CA ALA A 1027 1.14 -5.39 12.05
C ALA A 1027 1.69 -6.34 13.12
N ALA A 1028 2.75 -5.94 13.83
CA ALA A 1028 3.16 -6.55 15.09
C ALA A 1028 2.24 -6.02 16.18
N ASP A 1029 1.03 -6.57 16.27
CA ASP A 1029 0.26 -6.46 17.50
C ASP A 1029 0.61 -7.67 18.36
N LEU A 1030 1.06 -7.41 19.59
CA LEU A 1030 1.41 -8.46 20.55
C LEU A 1030 0.35 -8.42 21.64
N PRO A 1031 -0.57 -9.38 21.65
CA PRO A 1031 -1.61 -9.46 22.67
C PRO A 1031 -1.05 -9.54 24.09
N LEU A 1032 0.11 -10.17 24.27
CA LEU A 1032 0.77 -10.30 25.56
C LEU A 1032 1.38 -8.96 26.01
N ASP A 1033 0.97 -8.50 27.19
CA ASP A 1033 1.58 -7.34 27.85
C ASP A 1033 2.99 -7.70 28.34
N LEU A 1034 3.99 -7.24 27.61
CA LEU A 1034 5.40 -7.52 27.89
C LEU A 1034 5.88 -6.86 29.19
N GLU A 1035 5.31 -5.72 29.57
CA GLU A 1035 5.73 -5.00 30.77
C GLU A 1035 5.17 -5.66 32.02
N GLN A 1036 3.89 -6.03 31.99
CA GLN A 1036 3.29 -6.85 33.04
C GLN A 1036 4.04 -8.19 33.23
N ALA A 1037 4.42 -8.85 32.12
CA ALA A 1037 5.20 -10.07 32.18
C ALA A 1037 6.59 -9.84 32.78
N ARG A 1038 7.25 -8.72 32.43
CA ARG A 1038 8.56 -8.33 32.97
C ARG A 1038 8.51 -8.11 34.47
N GLU A 1039 7.50 -7.38 34.96
CA GLU A 1039 7.33 -7.10 36.39
C GLU A 1039 7.10 -8.37 37.22
N ALA A 1040 6.36 -9.34 36.65
CA ALA A 1040 5.96 -10.54 37.38
C ALA A 1040 6.97 -11.71 37.29
N LEU A 1041 7.76 -11.79 36.22
CA LEU A 1041 8.58 -12.96 35.89
C LEU A 1041 10.07 -12.62 35.63
N GLY A 1042 10.44 -11.34 35.63
CA GLY A 1042 11.75 -10.85 35.21
C GLY A 1042 12.94 -11.33 36.03
N ASP A 1043 12.73 -11.85 37.24
CA ASP A 1043 13.78 -12.33 38.16
C ASP A 1043 14.17 -13.80 37.96
N ASP A 1044 13.38 -14.58 37.22
CA ASP A 1044 13.56 -16.03 37.10
C ASP A 1044 13.23 -16.58 35.70
N HIS A 1045 12.68 -15.75 34.80
CA HIS A 1045 12.36 -16.13 33.43
C HIS A 1045 13.09 -15.27 32.38
N VAL A 1046 13.15 -15.80 31.16
CA VAL A 1046 13.48 -15.09 29.92
C VAL A 1046 12.39 -15.41 28.90
N LEU A 1047 11.84 -14.37 28.26
CA LEU A 1047 10.80 -14.45 27.24
C LEU A 1047 11.39 -14.28 25.84
N LEU A 1048 11.40 -15.35 25.06
CA LEU A 1048 11.79 -15.34 23.65
C LEU A 1048 10.56 -15.05 22.79
N VAL A 1049 10.53 -13.93 22.07
CA VAL A 1049 9.41 -13.56 21.20
C VAL A 1049 9.72 -13.92 19.76
N ARG A 1050 8.96 -14.86 19.19
CA ARG A 1050 9.07 -15.34 17.80
C ARG A 1050 7.87 -14.89 16.98
N ARG A 1051 8.01 -13.76 16.28
CA ARG A 1051 6.97 -13.27 15.37
C ARG A 1051 6.98 -14.08 14.07
N HIS A 1052 5.83 -14.16 13.43
CA HIS A 1052 5.72 -14.76 12.10
C HIS A 1052 6.48 -13.92 11.06
N TYR A 1053 7.12 -14.55 10.06
CA TYR A 1053 7.94 -13.87 9.04
C TYR A 1053 7.18 -12.85 8.15
N LEU A 1054 5.84 -12.86 8.20
CA LEU A 1054 4.97 -11.90 7.52
C LEU A 1054 4.66 -10.66 8.39
N VAL A 1055 5.00 -10.70 9.67
CA VAL A 1055 4.82 -9.60 10.61
C VAL A 1055 6.09 -8.75 10.61
N GLY A 1056 5.96 -7.46 10.29
CA GLY A 1056 7.06 -6.50 10.35
C GLY A 1056 7.28 -5.96 11.77
N GLY A 1057 8.32 -5.14 11.98
CA GLY A 1057 8.62 -4.48 13.26
C GLY A 1057 9.79 -5.09 14.03
N SER A 1058 9.92 -4.72 15.30
CA SER A 1058 10.80 -5.30 16.32
C SER A 1058 10.05 -5.32 17.65
N VAL A 1059 10.56 -6.08 18.64
CA VAL A 1059 10.13 -5.97 20.04
C VAL A 1059 11.27 -5.41 20.91
N PRO A 1060 11.02 -4.99 22.17
CA PRO A 1060 12.09 -4.66 23.09
C PRO A 1060 13.08 -5.83 23.21
N ASP A 1061 14.37 -5.54 23.09
CA ASP A 1061 15.45 -6.50 23.35
C ASP A 1061 16.12 -6.07 24.65
N THR A 1062 15.84 -6.82 25.71
CA THR A 1062 16.17 -6.52 27.10
C THR A 1062 16.71 -7.78 27.78
N ALA A 1063 17.10 -7.71 29.05
CA ALA A 1063 17.51 -8.90 29.80
C ALA A 1063 16.36 -9.93 29.96
N PHE A 1064 15.10 -9.46 29.98
CA PHE A 1064 13.92 -10.33 30.10
C PHE A 1064 13.36 -10.76 28.74
N VAL A 1065 13.21 -9.84 27.79
CA VAL A 1065 12.62 -10.11 26.46
C VAL A 1065 13.71 -10.18 25.39
N ARG A 1066 13.72 -11.24 24.58
CA ARG A 1066 14.59 -11.37 23.40
C ARG A 1066 13.76 -11.50 22.11
N ASP A 1067 14.01 -10.65 21.12
CA ASP A 1067 13.39 -10.80 19.79
C ASP A 1067 14.12 -11.90 18.99
N VAL A 1068 13.59 -13.11 19.03
CA VAL A 1068 14.15 -14.25 18.30
C VAL A 1068 13.48 -14.45 16.94
N SER A 1069 12.74 -13.47 16.41
CA SER A 1069 12.01 -13.60 15.13
C SER A 1069 12.92 -13.88 13.92
N ARG A 1070 14.19 -13.47 14.01
CA ARG A 1070 15.21 -13.68 12.99
C ARG A 1070 16.16 -14.86 13.27
N TYR A 1071 16.02 -15.53 14.42
CA TYR A 1071 16.81 -16.71 14.72
C TYR A 1071 16.59 -17.78 13.62
N PRO A 1072 17.64 -18.46 13.11
CA PRO A 1072 17.46 -19.24 11.89
C PRO A 1072 16.55 -20.45 12.11
N ASP A 1073 16.81 -21.27 13.13
CA ASP A 1073 16.13 -22.55 13.32
C ASP A 1073 15.15 -22.53 14.48
N VAL A 1074 13.89 -22.88 14.22
CA VAL A 1074 12.88 -22.94 15.27
C VAL A 1074 13.11 -24.15 16.19
N ALA A 1075 13.61 -25.28 15.67
CA ALA A 1075 13.79 -26.49 16.46
C ALA A 1075 14.80 -26.28 17.61
N GLU A 1076 15.83 -25.47 17.36
CA GLU A 1076 16.81 -25.04 18.36
C GLU A 1076 16.15 -24.20 19.48
N LEU A 1077 15.20 -23.34 19.14
CA LEU A 1077 14.41 -22.58 20.12
C LEU A 1077 13.47 -23.50 20.92
N LEU A 1078 12.78 -24.45 20.27
CA LEU A 1078 11.92 -25.41 20.96
C LEU A 1078 12.71 -26.21 21.99
N LEU A 1079 13.93 -26.63 21.62
CA LEU A 1079 14.81 -27.44 22.45
C LEU A 1079 15.19 -26.74 23.77
N ILE A 1080 15.45 -25.43 23.75
CA ILE A 1080 15.83 -24.67 24.94
C ILE A 1080 14.65 -24.16 25.77
N SER A 1081 13.43 -24.20 25.21
CA SER A 1081 12.24 -23.60 25.83
C SER A 1081 11.59 -24.53 26.85
N ASP A 1082 11.38 -24.01 28.06
CA ASP A 1082 10.75 -24.74 29.17
C ASP A 1082 9.22 -24.70 29.06
N VAL A 1083 8.67 -23.64 28.47
CA VAL A 1083 7.22 -23.45 28.23
C VAL A 1083 7.00 -22.78 26.88
N LEU A 1084 5.97 -23.22 26.13
CA LEU A 1084 5.49 -22.52 24.94
C LEU A 1084 4.21 -21.75 25.26
N VAL A 1085 4.19 -20.46 24.92
CA VAL A 1085 2.99 -19.64 24.83
C VAL A 1085 2.71 -19.39 23.35
N THR A 1086 1.53 -19.77 22.89
CA THR A 1086 1.13 -19.62 21.48
C THR A 1086 -0.38 -19.34 21.40
N ASP A 1087 -0.92 -19.20 20.21
CA ASP A 1087 -2.37 -19.19 19.95
C ASP A 1087 -2.72 -20.34 18.99
N TYR A 1088 -3.15 -20.04 17.77
CA TYR A 1088 -3.56 -21.01 16.75
C TYR A 1088 -2.39 -21.40 15.84
N SER A 1089 -1.18 -21.54 16.38
CA SER A 1089 0.04 -21.83 15.61
C SER A 1089 0.26 -23.32 15.42
N SER A 1090 0.79 -23.72 14.26
CA SER A 1090 1.23 -25.10 14.02
C SER A 1090 2.45 -25.49 14.85
N ILE A 1091 3.16 -24.52 15.45
CA ILE A 1091 4.34 -24.78 16.30
C ILE A 1091 4.00 -25.65 17.52
N MET A 1092 2.73 -25.68 17.96
CA MET A 1092 2.29 -26.51 19.08
C MET A 1092 2.46 -28.01 18.81
N PHE A 1093 2.32 -28.44 17.55
CA PHE A 1093 2.50 -29.84 17.17
C PHE A 1093 3.97 -30.26 17.25
N ASP A 1094 4.89 -29.37 16.85
CA ASP A 1094 6.33 -29.61 16.96
C ASP A 1094 6.76 -29.59 18.44
N PHE A 1095 6.28 -28.62 19.22
CA PHE A 1095 6.63 -28.51 20.63
C PHE A 1095 6.05 -29.64 21.48
N ALA A 1096 4.93 -30.24 21.06
CA ALA A 1096 4.30 -31.38 21.74
C ALA A 1096 5.30 -32.54 21.97
N GLN A 1097 6.27 -32.70 21.05
CA GLN A 1097 7.32 -33.72 21.12
C GLN A 1097 8.18 -33.62 22.38
N THR A 1098 8.39 -32.40 22.90
CA THR A 1098 9.20 -32.14 24.09
C THR A 1098 8.57 -32.68 25.39
N GLY A 1099 7.25 -32.84 25.41
CA GLY A 1099 6.49 -33.19 26.62
C GLY A 1099 6.35 -32.06 27.65
N ARG A 1100 6.71 -30.82 27.29
CA ARG A 1100 6.73 -29.66 28.19
C ARG A 1100 5.43 -28.85 28.16
N PRO A 1101 5.11 -28.06 29.20
CA PRO A 1101 3.88 -27.28 29.28
C PRO A 1101 3.65 -26.31 28.09
N MET A 1102 2.38 -26.19 27.67
CA MET A 1102 1.93 -25.25 26.63
C MET A 1102 0.73 -24.43 27.11
N PHE A 1103 0.72 -23.13 26.81
CA PHE A 1103 -0.38 -22.21 27.10
C PHE A 1103 -0.88 -21.51 25.84
N PHE A 1104 -2.20 -21.39 25.70
CA PHE A 1104 -2.84 -20.84 24.50
C PHE A 1104 -3.48 -19.48 24.79
N HIS A 1105 -2.87 -18.40 24.30
CA HIS A 1105 -3.37 -17.03 24.44
C HIS A 1105 -4.49 -16.74 23.41
N THR A 1106 -5.71 -17.13 23.74
CA THR A 1106 -6.89 -17.13 22.87
C THR A 1106 -7.76 -15.87 23.00
N HIS A 1107 -7.14 -14.70 22.92
CA HIS A 1107 -7.81 -13.39 23.07
C HIS A 1107 -8.90 -13.09 22.02
N ASP A 1108 -8.88 -13.79 20.88
CA ASP A 1108 -9.74 -13.54 19.73
C ASP A 1108 -10.31 -14.82 19.08
N LEU A 1109 -10.50 -15.88 19.88
CA LEU A 1109 -10.82 -17.24 19.39
C LEU A 1109 -12.05 -17.31 18.48
N ALA A 1110 -13.16 -16.70 18.91
CA ALA A 1110 -14.40 -16.71 18.13
C ALA A 1110 -14.20 -16.08 16.75
N HIS A 1111 -13.56 -14.90 16.69
CA HIS A 1111 -13.23 -14.21 15.44
C HIS A 1111 -12.29 -15.06 14.55
N TYR A 1112 -11.27 -15.67 15.15
CA TYR A 1112 -10.31 -16.46 14.37
C TYR A 1112 -10.93 -17.71 13.74
N ARG A 1113 -11.73 -18.44 14.52
CA ARG A 1113 -12.41 -19.67 14.12
C ARG A 1113 -13.53 -19.40 13.13
N ASP A 1114 -14.38 -18.42 13.40
CA ASP A 1114 -15.64 -18.25 12.70
C ASP A 1114 -15.54 -17.30 11.50
N THR A 1115 -14.55 -16.39 11.50
CA THR A 1115 -14.44 -15.33 10.49
C THR A 1115 -13.19 -15.43 9.62
N LEU A 1116 -12.02 -15.73 10.21
CA LEU A 1116 -10.74 -15.68 9.47
C LEU A 1116 -10.45 -16.94 8.66
N ARG A 1117 -10.17 -18.07 9.31
CA ARG A 1117 -9.68 -19.28 8.63
C ARG A 1117 -10.42 -20.58 8.96
N GLY A 1118 -11.01 -20.67 10.14
CA GLY A 1118 -11.51 -21.94 10.67
C GLY A 1118 -10.43 -22.99 10.93
N PHE A 1119 -10.81 -24.05 11.62
CA PHE A 1119 -9.91 -25.13 12.03
C PHE A 1119 -10.23 -26.46 11.34
N CYS A 1120 -9.23 -27.34 11.28
CA CYS A 1120 -9.33 -28.70 10.75
C CYS A 1120 -9.91 -29.70 11.76
N PHE A 1121 -9.96 -29.33 13.05
CA PHE A 1121 -10.60 -30.10 14.13
C PHE A 1121 -11.08 -29.15 15.23
N ASP A 1122 -11.85 -29.67 16.18
CA ASP A 1122 -12.28 -28.95 17.38
C ASP A 1122 -11.07 -28.66 18.29
N PHE A 1123 -10.51 -27.46 18.15
CA PHE A 1123 -9.35 -27.01 18.90
C PHE A 1123 -9.66 -26.84 20.40
N GLU A 1124 -10.85 -26.36 20.74
CA GLU A 1124 -11.22 -26.08 22.13
C GLU A 1124 -11.23 -27.34 22.98
N HIS A 1125 -11.75 -28.43 22.43
CA HIS A 1125 -11.81 -29.69 23.13
C HIS A 1125 -10.49 -30.48 23.11
N ARG A 1126 -9.64 -30.25 22.10
CA ARG A 1126 -8.42 -31.05 21.87
C ARG A 1126 -7.12 -30.35 22.23
N ALA A 1127 -7.15 -29.11 22.71
CA ALA A 1127 -5.94 -28.38 23.06
C ALA A 1127 -5.11 -29.13 24.14
N PRO A 1128 -3.78 -29.25 23.99
CA PRO A 1128 -2.91 -29.95 24.94
C PRO A 1128 -2.59 -29.12 26.20
N GLY A 1129 -3.30 -28.02 26.44
CA GLY A 1129 -3.05 -27.07 27.51
C GLY A 1129 -4.18 -26.04 27.63
N PRO A 1130 -4.16 -25.21 28.69
CA PRO A 1130 -5.24 -24.27 28.96
C PRO A 1130 -5.36 -23.18 27.89
N LEU A 1131 -6.61 -22.83 27.59
CA LEU A 1131 -7.00 -21.69 26.76
C LEU A 1131 -7.22 -20.48 27.67
N ILE A 1132 -6.45 -19.42 27.45
CA ILE A 1132 -6.38 -18.26 28.33
C ILE A 1132 -6.64 -17.00 27.49
N PRO A 1133 -7.71 -16.23 27.75
CA PRO A 1133 -8.12 -15.12 26.89
C PRO A 1133 -7.35 -13.82 27.10
N ASP A 1134 -6.60 -13.68 28.20
CA ASP A 1134 -5.98 -12.43 28.59
C ASP A 1134 -4.52 -12.56 29.09
N SER A 1135 -3.78 -11.46 29.01
CA SER A 1135 -2.38 -11.36 29.41
C SER A 1135 -2.15 -11.69 30.89
N ALA A 1136 -3.04 -11.26 31.79
CA ALA A 1136 -2.87 -11.46 33.22
C ALA A 1136 -2.93 -12.96 33.57
N GLY A 1137 -3.84 -13.70 32.94
CA GLY A 1137 -3.95 -15.14 33.05
C GLY A 1137 -2.70 -15.86 32.54
N ILE A 1138 -2.13 -15.42 31.42
CA ILE A 1138 -0.88 -15.99 30.88
C ILE A 1138 0.27 -15.78 31.88
N VAL A 1139 0.43 -14.55 32.39
CA VAL A 1139 1.47 -14.22 33.36
C VAL A 1139 1.31 -15.03 34.65
N ALA A 1140 0.08 -15.21 35.13
CA ALA A 1140 -0.19 -16.05 36.30
C ALA A 1140 0.17 -17.53 36.07
N ALA A 1141 -0.20 -18.09 34.90
CA ALA A 1141 0.11 -19.45 34.50
C ALA A 1141 1.62 -19.73 34.44
N LEU A 1142 2.40 -18.73 34.01
CA LEU A 1142 3.85 -18.85 33.86
C LEU A 1142 4.62 -18.89 35.19
N ARG A 1143 4.03 -18.45 36.32
CA ARG A 1143 4.69 -18.50 37.64
C ARG A 1143 4.95 -19.95 38.09
N ASP A 1144 3.95 -20.81 37.91
CA ASP A 1144 4.04 -22.25 38.15
C ASP A 1144 3.44 -23.02 36.97
N PRO A 1145 4.26 -23.27 35.92
CA PRO A 1145 3.76 -23.89 34.70
C PRO A 1145 3.31 -25.34 34.90
N GLU A 1146 4.02 -26.08 35.75
CA GLU A 1146 3.73 -27.48 36.05
C GLU A 1146 2.40 -27.65 36.77
N PHE A 1147 2.15 -26.81 37.79
CA PHE A 1147 0.86 -26.80 38.49
C PHE A 1147 -0.29 -26.46 37.54
N THR A 1148 -0.11 -25.43 36.71
CA THR A 1148 -1.14 -24.96 35.79
C THR A 1148 -1.46 -25.98 34.69
N ALA A 1149 -0.44 -26.68 34.17
CA ALA A 1149 -0.61 -27.71 33.15
C ALA A 1149 -1.08 -29.07 33.71
N ALA A 1150 -1.06 -29.27 35.03
CA ALA A 1150 -1.36 -30.57 35.66
C ALA A 1150 -2.72 -31.16 35.23
N GLY A 1151 -3.76 -30.32 35.14
CA GLY A 1151 -5.10 -30.74 34.71
C GLY A 1151 -5.21 -31.14 33.23
N HIS A 1152 -4.18 -30.88 32.42
CA HIS A 1152 -4.18 -31.13 30.98
C HIS A 1152 -3.27 -32.31 30.57
N ARG A 1153 -2.65 -33.03 31.51
CA ARG A 1153 -1.71 -34.13 31.21
C ARG A 1153 -2.30 -35.19 30.30
N ASP A 1154 -3.52 -35.65 30.58
CA ASP A 1154 -4.18 -36.66 29.75
C ASP A 1154 -4.54 -36.12 28.35
N ALA A 1155 -4.94 -34.84 28.26
CA ALA A 1155 -5.21 -34.19 26.98
C ALA A 1155 -3.92 -34.05 26.15
N TYR A 1156 -2.80 -33.72 26.80
CA TYR A 1156 -1.48 -33.65 26.17
C TYR A 1156 -1.05 -35.01 25.62
N GLN A 1157 -1.22 -36.11 26.38
CA GLN A 1157 -0.86 -37.44 25.90
C GLN A 1157 -1.71 -37.86 24.68
N ARG A 1158 -3.03 -37.66 24.74
CA ARG A 1158 -3.91 -37.90 23.58
C ARG A 1158 -3.53 -37.04 22.37
N PHE A 1159 -3.05 -35.82 22.62
CA PHE A 1159 -2.57 -34.94 21.56
C PHE A 1159 -1.31 -35.49 20.90
N ARG A 1160 -0.33 -35.97 21.69
CA ARG A 1160 0.87 -36.65 21.16
C ARG A 1160 0.50 -37.89 20.36
N GLU A 1161 -0.34 -38.77 20.90
CA GLU A 1161 -0.78 -39.99 20.21
C GLU A 1161 -1.42 -39.69 18.85
N ALA A 1162 -2.13 -38.56 18.72
CA ALA A 1162 -2.83 -38.20 17.50
C ALA A 1162 -2.00 -37.41 16.47
N PHE A 1163 -0.96 -36.69 16.90
CA PHE A 1163 -0.25 -35.72 16.04
C PHE A 1163 1.27 -35.87 16.04
N CYS A 1164 1.83 -36.79 16.82
CA CYS A 1164 3.26 -36.99 17.01
C CYS A 1164 3.70 -38.44 16.77
N ASP A 1165 2.86 -39.24 16.09
CA ASP A 1165 2.98 -40.69 15.92
C ASP A 1165 4.15 -41.14 15.04
N LEU A 1166 4.69 -40.26 14.19
CA LEU A 1166 5.70 -40.60 13.18
C LEU A 1166 7.11 -40.05 13.44
N ASP A 1167 7.27 -39.02 14.27
CA ASP A 1167 8.59 -38.44 14.51
C ASP A 1167 9.43 -39.36 15.42
N ASP A 1168 10.50 -39.94 14.88
CA ASP A 1168 11.42 -40.85 15.59
C ASP A 1168 12.89 -40.39 15.57
N GLY A 1169 13.17 -39.24 14.96
CA GLY A 1169 14.53 -38.72 14.76
C GLY A 1169 15.18 -39.07 13.43
N ASN A 1170 14.50 -39.79 12.53
CA ASN A 1170 15.04 -40.27 11.26
C ASN A 1170 14.27 -39.73 10.03
N ALA A 1171 13.44 -38.70 10.20
CA ALA A 1171 12.59 -38.19 9.12
C ALA A 1171 13.41 -37.66 7.94
N ALA A 1172 14.50 -36.93 8.20
CA ALA A 1172 15.42 -36.44 7.17
C ALA A 1172 16.09 -37.58 6.40
N ALA A 1173 16.48 -38.66 7.09
CA ALA A 1173 17.12 -39.83 6.47
C ALA A 1173 16.15 -40.52 5.49
N GLY A 1174 14.91 -40.76 5.91
CA GLY A 1174 13.88 -41.33 5.05
C GLY A 1174 13.56 -40.46 3.84
N VAL A 1175 13.53 -39.12 4.00
CA VAL A 1175 13.37 -38.19 2.88
C VAL A 1175 14.54 -38.29 1.90
N VAL A 1176 15.78 -38.31 2.39
CA VAL A 1176 16.97 -38.41 1.53
C VAL A 1176 16.99 -39.74 0.77
N ASP A 1177 16.72 -40.86 1.44
CA ASP A 1177 16.67 -42.18 0.80
C ASP A 1177 15.65 -42.21 -0.33
N ARG A 1178 14.43 -41.74 -0.05
CA ARG A 1178 13.36 -41.70 -1.05
C ARG A 1178 13.70 -40.76 -2.21
N MET A 1179 14.28 -39.61 -1.90
CA MET A 1179 14.68 -38.59 -2.88
C MET A 1179 15.75 -39.14 -3.85
N LEU A 1180 16.75 -39.87 -3.35
CA LEU A 1180 17.83 -40.45 -4.17
C LEU A 1180 17.36 -41.67 -4.98
N ALA A 1181 16.42 -42.47 -4.46
CA ALA A 1181 15.84 -43.60 -5.17
C ALA A 1181 14.92 -43.19 -6.35
N HIS A 1182 14.50 -41.92 -6.42
CA HIS A 1182 13.59 -41.44 -7.46
C HIS A 1182 14.20 -41.56 -8.87
N GLY A 1183 13.57 -42.38 -9.72
CA GLY A 1183 13.99 -42.57 -11.11
C GLY A 1183 15.07 -43.64 -11.32
N GLN A 1184 15.42 -44.44 -10.30
CA GLN A 1184 16.14 -45.69 -10.53
C GLN A 1184 15.15 -46.81 -10.92
N PRO A 1185 15.45 -47.66 -11.91
CA PRO A 1185 14.61 -48.80 -12.22
C PRO A 1185 14.54 -49.74 -11.01
N HIS A 1186 13.32 -50.13 -10.62
CA HIS A 1186 13.14 -51.16 -9.58
C HIS A 1186 13.81 -52.45 -10.05
N GLU A 1187 14.73 -53.01 -9.26
CA GLU A 1187 15.37 -54.32 -9.49
C GLU A 1187 14.39 -55.53 -9.39
N GLY A 1188 13.08 -55.31 -9.53
CA GLY A 1188 12.03 -56.31 -9.34
C GLY A 1188 11.23 -56.72 -10.59
N GLU A 1189 11.52 -56.17 -11.78
CA GLU A 1189 10.83 -56.54 -13.04
C GLU A 1189 11.67 -57.42 -13.99
N GLN A 1190 12.71 -58.10 -13.46
CA GLN A 1190 13.34 -59.24 -14.13
C GLN A 1190 13.45 -60.43 -13.17
N ALA A 1191 12.34 -61.13 -12.98
CA ALA A 1191 12.31 -62.53 -12.56
C ALA A 1191 11.07 -63.23 -13.11
#